data_AF-A0A3A1Y326-F1
#
_entry.id   AF-A0A3A1Y326-F1
#
_cell.length_a   1.000
_cell.length_b   1.000
_cell.length_c   1.000
_cell.angle_alpha   90.00
_cell.angle_beta   90.00
_cell.angle_gamma   90.00
#
_symmetry.space_group_name_H-M   'P 1'
#
loop_
_entity.id
_entity.type
_entity.pdbx_description
1 polymer ?
#
loop_
_entity_poly.entity_id
_entity_poly.type
_entity_poly.pdbx_seq_one_letter_code
_entity_poly.pdbx_strand_id
1 'polypeptide(L)'
;MIFNAKTLIIAEKPSVAREIANFLSQKLKLKPQKSLTHTNLGNNLVVTHCVGHLLSQAMPEKYDTKYASWRLEDLPIFPQQWKLEVTSSTKGQFQAVANFLKDKSFQYIIHAGDPDREGQLLVDELFVHLKIDPYQDQRIIRLLVSDLTPNGLNKAFSGLLANRELYGISQSAFARAHADWLLGMNLSRAATIYAQKQSFQGVIRIGRVMTPVMQLIWQRQEEIENFVPQAYFNLYAQVKSAIGNNYQVAYHGVPSDSPYFIVKLDLLRTLEAQKPQNYPNEQKATLEQLANDDFLYRLVDANGHLINQKFIETFPATLAQNPFGTVTKAQEKIKEQRPPLGFSLHDLQTLMYNSFGISLEQTLQAVQSLYEKKFVTYPRTDSNYYNETDFNDRHTIIQHLLEQAQELNLNRQDKHFSLNPEQKSAIWQSKKVTNHSALAPTTQAYNFNGNYAENMAYRLIAQRYLMQFMPHAKYADSFLQLEFEAFNRPWAFTAKSSSLISPGWKIFSLSTKERNKLENKQNTTENNNSLSSLVANQHVSNITVGDPVEINDMAFENKETTPPSYFNEASLLSAMTNIARYVSSPQVKSILNETDGLGTEATRASIIKKLFDSNYCYKENNKDIKVTSIGKAILQALPTDLTKPDTTALWELGLKNIAENQDNYQNFMQSIERWIAQLLQQMQGESQKFASLANLSNKRETKGNKNGIRRYQKRKTST
;
A
#
# COMPACT_ATOMS: atom_id res chain seq x y z
N MET A 1 -14.02 42.05 -0.53
CA MET A 1 -13.02 43.08 -0.94
C MET A 1 -12.13 42.61 -2.08
N ILE A 2 -11.51 41.43 -2.02
CA ILE A 2 -10.55 40.95 -3.05
C ILE A 2 -11.11 40.98 -4.48
N PHE A 3 -12.35 40.51 -4.72
CA PHE A 3 -12.94 40.48 -6.07
C PHE A 3 -13.36 41.85 -6.64
N ASN A 4 -13.30 42.93 -5.85
CA ASN A 4 -13.50 44.28 -6.36
C ASN A 4 -12.22 44.86 -6.99
N ALA A 5 -11.07 44.25 -6.69
CA ALA A 5 -9.77 44.58 -7.26
C ALA A 5 -9.40 43.61 -8.39
N LYS A 6 -8.51 44.06 -9.30
CA LYS A 6 -8.07 43.22 -10.42
C LYS A 6 -7.27 42.01 -9.89
N THR A 7 -7.80 40.81 -10.10
CA THR A 7 -7.34 39.57 -9.47
C THR A 7 -7.05 38.49 -10.51
N LEU A 8 -5.90 37.83 -10.38
CA LEU A 8 -5.52 36.64 -11.14
C LEU A 8 -5.67 35.41 -10.24
N ILE A 9 -6.22 34.32 -10.76
CA ILE A 9 -6.26 33.02 -10.07
C ILE A 9 -5.52 31.99 -10.93
N ILE A 10 -4.58 31.25 -10.33
CA ILE A 10 -3.78 30.24 -11.02
C ILE A 10 -4.07 28.88 -10.39
N ALA A 11 -4.80 28.03 -11.12
CA ALA A 11 -5.06 26.65 -10.70
C ALA A 11 -3.98 25.67 -11.21
N GLU A 12 -3.92 24.47 -10.64
CA GLU A 12 -3.02 23.41 -11.11
C GLU A 12 -3.34 22.90 -12.53
N LYS A 13 -4.63 22.84 -12.88
CA LYS A 13 -5.11 22.16 -14.09
C LYS A 13 -6.35 22.84 -14.69
N PRO A 14 -6.63 22.63 -16.00
CA PRO A 14 -7.73 23.32 -16.68
C PRO A 14 -9.11 23.01 -16.10
N SER A 15 -9.33 21.80 -15.58
CA SER A 15 -10.61 21.41 -14.95
C SER A 15 -10.87 22.24 -13.69
N VAL A 16 -9.89 22.34 -12.79
CA VAL A 16 -10.01 23.14 -11.56
C VAL A 16 -10.25 24.62 -11.88
N ALA A 17 -9.50 25.20 -12.83
CA ALA A 17 -9.72 26.59 -13.25
C ALA A 17 -11.13 26.84 -13.80
N ARG A 18 -11.66 25.91 -14.62
CA ARG A 18 -13.02 26.02 -15.14
C ARG A 18 -14.06 26.03 -14.01
N GLU A 19 -13.87 25.20 -12.99
CA GLU A 19 -14.80 25.14 -11.86
C GLU A 19 -14.75 26.39 -11.00
N ILE A 20 -13.56 26.87 -10.67
CA ILE A 20 -13.39 28.15 -9.97
C ILE A 20 -14.05 29.27 -10.78
N ALA A 21 -13.84 29.31 -12.10
CA ALA A 21 -14.42 30.34 -12.96
C ALA A 21 -15.96 30.25 -13.02
N ASN A 22 -16.53 29.04 -13.13
CA ASN A 22 -17.97 28.83 -13.15
C ASN A 22 -18.61 29.26 -11.81
N PHE A 23 -18.01 28.86 -10.69
CA PHE A 23 -18.46 29.24 -9.36
C PHE A 23 -18.45 30.76 -9.17
N LEU A 24 -17.34 31.43 -9.52
CA LEU A 24 -17.24 32.89 -9.40
C LEU A 24 -18.17 33.61 -10.37
N SER A 25 -18.36 33.09 -11.59
CA SER A 25 -19.33 33.62 -12.55
C SER A 25 -20.75 33.65 -11.98
N GLN A 26 -21.19 32.55 -11.34
CA GLN A 26 -22.51 32.46 -10.71
C GLN A 26 -22.60 33.35 -9.47
N LYS A 27 -21.62 33.25 -8.56
CA LYS A 27 -21.60 33.97 -7.28
C LYS A 27 -21.55 35.49 -7.46
N LEU A 28 -20.81 35.96 -8.47
CA LEU A 28 -20.64 37.40 -8.76
C LEU A 28 -21.53 37.90 -9.90
N LYS A 29 -22.34 37.03 -10.51
CA LYS A 29 -23.20 37.35 -11.67
C LYS A 29 -22.41 37.95 -12.85
N LEU A 30 -21.21 37.43 -13.11
CA LEU A 30 -20.32 37.88 -14.19
C LEU A 30 -20.37 36.93 -15.38
N LYS A 31 -20.40 37.47 -16.61
CA LYS A 31 -20.36 36.66 -17.83
C LYS A 31 -18.93 36.13 -18.08
N PRO A 32 -18.74 34.81 -18.29
CA PRO A 32 -17.44 34.24 -18.57
C PRO A 32 -17.06 34.38 -20.05
N GLN A 33 -15.86 34.90 -20.32
CA GLN A 33 -15.22 34.88 -21.63
C GLN A 33 -14.10 33.84 -21.61
N LYS A 34 -14.38 32.69 -22.22
CA LYS A 34 -13.47 31.54 -22.21
C LYS A 34 -12.45 31.64 -23.34
N SER A 35 -11.21 31.32 -23.03
CA SER A 35 -10.14 31.08 -24.02
C SER A 35 -9.50 29.72 -23.75
N LEU A 36 -8.54 29.31 -24.58
CA LEU A 36 -7.80 28.06 -24.37
C LEU A 36 -6.94 28.08 -23.09
N THR A 37 -6.43 29.24 -22.69
CA THR A 37 -5.42 29.35 -21.62
C THR A 37 -5.97 29.94 -20.31
N HIS A 38 -7.13 30.59 -20.36
CA HIS A 38 -7.74 31.29 -19.23
C HIS A 38 -9.22 31.58 -19.47
N THR A 39 -9.94 31.98 -18.41
CA THR A 39 -11.29 32.54 -18.47
C THR A 39 -11.29 33.93 -17.84
N ASN A 40 -11.79 34.93 -18.56
CA ASN A 40 -12.05 36.26 -18.00
C ASN A 40 -13.47 36.33 -17.44
N LEU A 41 -13.61 36.91 -16.25
CA LEU A 41 -14.89 37.15 -15.57
C LEU A 41 -15.03 38.67 -15.37
N GLY A 42 -15.75 39.31 -16.30
CA GLY A 42 -15.75 40.76 -16.39
C GLY A 42 -14.34 41.32 -16.66
N ASN A 43 -14.06 42.54 -16.20
CA ASN A 43 -12.81 43.25 -16.49
C ASN A 43 -11.71 43.01 -15.43
N ASN A 44 -12.08 42.51 -14.25
CA ASN A 44 -11.22 42.51 -13.06
C ASN A 44 -10.84 41.12 -12.58
N LEU A 45 -11.28 40.03 -13.20
CA LEU A 45 -11.01 38.69 -12.69
C LEU A 45 -10.59 37.76 -13.82
N VAL A 46 -9.41 37.18 -13.69
CA VAL A 46 -8.84 36.23 -14.66
C VAL A 46 -8.55 34.92 -13.94
N VAL A 47 -9.06 33.82 -14.46
CA VAL A 47 -8.77 32.47 -13.96
C VAL A 47 -7.99 31.72 -15.02
N THR A 48 -6.73 31.41 -14.73
CA THR A 48 -5.83 30.61 -15.57
C THR A 48 -5.42 29.33 -14.84
N HIS A 49 -4.62 28.49 -15.49
CA HIS A 49 -4.20 27.22 -14.96
C HIS A 49 -2.82 26.82 -15.44
N CYS A 50 -2.23 25.85 -14.74
CA CYS A 50 -1.15 25.04 -15.26
C CYS A 50 -1.72 23.80 -15.99
N VAL A 51 -0.85 22.91 -16.45
CA VAL A 51 -1.23 21.62 -17.08
C VAL A 51 -0.26 20.55 -16.59
N GLY A 52 -0.22 20.37 -15.27
CA GLY A 52 0.96 19.83 -14.59
C GLY A 52 2.08 20.88 -14.54
N HIS A 53 3.31 20.45 -14.26
CA HIS A 53 4.45 21.37 -14.25
C HIS A 53 4.65 22.01 -15.63
N LEU A 54 4.64 23.35 -15.66
CA LEU A 54 4.99 24.13 -16.85
C LEU A 54 6.50 24.27 -17.01
N LEU A 55 7.23 24.01 -15.93
CA LEU A 55 8.67 24.10 -15.82
C LEU A 55 9.26 22.71 -15.52
N SER A 56 10.55 22.58 -15.73
CA SER A 56 11.32 21.40 -15.33
C SER A 56 12.70 21.85 -14.86
N GLN A 57 13.32 21.06 -13.99
CA GLN A 57 14.69 21.31 -13.58
C GLN A 57 15.62 21.25 -14.80
N ALA A 58 16.45 22.26 -14.97
CA ALA A 58 17.36 22.34 -16.11
C ALA A 58 18.32 21.16 -16.12
N MET A 59 18.67 20.68 -17.32
CA MET A 59 19.68 19.63 -17.46
C MET A 59 21.09 20.17 -17.15
N PRO A 60 22.06 19.33 -16.74
CA PRO A 60 23.40 19.78 -16.35
C PRO A 60 24.07 20.74 -17.35
N GLU A 61 23.94 20.49 -18.66
CA GLU A 61 24.50 21.31 -19.74
C GLU A 61 24.04 22.78 -19.75
N LYS A 62 22.94 23.11 -19.06
CA LYS A 62 22.44 24.48 -18.89
C LYS A 62 23.12 25.23 -17.78
N TYR A 63 23.74 24.53 -16.84
CA TYR A 63 24.58 25.13 -15.80
C TYR A 63 25.97 25.41 -16.35
N ASP A 64 26.54 24.45 -17.09
CA ASP A 64 27.78 24.59 -17.84
C ASP A 64 27.76 23.66 -19.06
N THR A 65 28.07 24.19 -20.24
CA THR A 65 28.10 23.44 -21.51
C THR A 65 28.98 22.19 -21.47
N LYS A 66 30.04 22.16 -20.63
CA LYS A 66 30.91 20.99 -20.48
C LYS A 66 30.16 19.75 -20.00
N TYR A 67 29.11 19.93 -19.19
CA TYR A 67 28.29 18.85 -18.63
C TYR A 67 27.41 18.14 -19.67
N ALA A 68 27.40 18.59 -20.94
CA ALA A 68 26.80 17.83 -22.04
C ALA A 68 27.56 16.52 -22.29
N SER A 69 28.88 16.51 -22.08
CA SER A 69 29.70 15.29 -22.10
C SER A 69 29.79 14.69 -20.70
N TRP A 70 29.59 13.38 -20.57
CA TRP A 70 29.58 12.70 -19.27
C TRP A 70 31.00 12.27 -18.91
N ARG A 71 31.60 12.93 -17.91
CA ARG A 71 32.96 12.66 -17.43
C ARG A 71 32.95 12.51 -15.91
N LEU A 72 33.80 11.63 -15.39
CA LEU A 72 33.92 11.42 -13.93
C LEU A 72 34.54 12.63 -13.23
N GLU A 73 35.47 13.32 -13.90
CA GLU A 73 36.17 14.53 -13.38
C GLU A 73 35.22 15.72 -13.14
N ASP A 74 34.04 15.70 -13.77
CA ASP A 74 33.01 16.74 -13.61
C ASP A 74 32.03 16.44 -12.46
N LEU A 75 32.14 15.28 -11.81
CA LEU A 75 31.24 14.88 -10.71
C LEU A 75 31.87 15.17 -9.34
N PRO A 76 31.09 15.62 -8.35
CA PRO A 76 29.66 15.93 -8.43
C PRO A 76 29.34 17.30 -9.05
N ILE A 77 28.18 17.37 -9.71
CA ILE A 77 27.56 18.58 -10.23
C ILE A 77 26.59 19.12 -9.17
N PHE A 78 27.00 20.19 -8.48
CA PHE A 78 26.19 20.91 -7.49
C PHE A 78 25.91 22.34 -7.98
N PRO A 79 24.70 22.63 -8.48
CA PRO A 79 24.34 23.98 -8.93
C PRO A 79 24.37 24.99 -7.80
N GLN A 80 25.12 26.08 -7.99
CA GLN A 80 25.09 27.23 -7.05
C GLN A 80 23.77 28.02 -7.15
N GLN A 81 23.17 28.05 -8.35
CA GLN A 81 21.87 28.66 -8.60
C GLN A 81 21.05 27.72 -9.47
N TRP A 82 19.91 27.28 -8.95
CA TRP A 82 19.00 26.39 -9.64
C TRP A 82 18.36 27.08 -10.86
N LYS A 83 18.29 26.36 -11.98
CA LYS A 83 17.69 26.84 -13.22
C LYS A 83 16.49 25.97 -13.56
N LEU A 84 15.41 26.62 -13.95
CA LEU A 84 14.19 25.97 -14.47
C LEU A 84 14.07 26.25 -15.97
N GLU A 85 13.66 25.24 -16.73
CA GLU A 85 13.38 25.34 -18.16
C GLU A 85 11.91 25.14 -18.45
N VAL A 86 11.39 25.89 -19.42
CA VAL A 86 10.01 25.74 -19.90
C VAL A 86 9.88 24.42 -20.66
N THR A 87 8.93 23.60 -20.25
CA THR A 87 8.66 22.32 -20.93
C THR A 87 8.09 22.57 -22.32
N SER A 88 8.61 21.87 -23.33
CA SER A 88 8.26 22.12 -24.74
C SER A 88 6.78 21.94 -25.04
N SER A 89 6.13 20.92 -24.45
CA SER A 89 4.71 20.63 -24.62
C SER A 89 3.77 21.67 -23.98
N THR A 90 4.25 22.45 -23.01
CA THR A 90 3.43 23.38 -22.22
C THR A 90 3.80 24.85 -22.45
N LYS A 91 4.71 25.12 -23.40
CA LYS A 91 5.26 26.45 -23.70
C LYS A 91 4.19 27.53 -23.92
N GLY A 92 3.13 27.22 -24.67
CA GLY A 92 2.04 28.16 -24.93
C GLY A 92 1.28 28.56 -23.65
N GLN A 93 1.00 27.57 -22.78
CA GLN A 93 0.34 27.83 -21.50
C GLN A 93 1.26 28.62 -20.56
N PHE A 94 2.55 28.26 -20.49
CA PHE A 94 3.54 29.02 -19.73
C PHE A 94 3.59 30.49 -20.15
N GLN A 95 3.65 30.77 -21.45
CA GLN A 95 3.67 32.15 -21.95
C GLN A 95 2.43 32.94 -21.54
N ALA A 96 1.24 32.32 -21.59
CA ALA A 96 0.01 32.97 -21.15
C ALA A 96 0.06 33.32 -19.65
N VAL A 97 0.42 32.36 -18.79
CA VAL A 97 0.53 32.59 -17.34
C VAL A 97 1.61 33.62 -17.01
N ALA A 98 2.77 33.55 -17.69
CA ALA A 98 3.86 34.50 -17.51
C ALA A 98 3.46 35.93 -17.88
N ASN A 99 2.65 36.11 -18.93
CA ASN A 99 2.13 37.42 -19.31
C ASN A 99 1.21 37.99 -18.23
N PHE A 100 0.33 37.17 -17.64
CA PHE A 100 -0.52 37.61 -16.53
C PHE A 100 0.28 37.94 -15.27
N LEU A 101 1.29 37.14 -14.92
CA LEU A 101 2.14 37.37 -13.75
C LEU A 101 3.01 38.64 -13.88
N LYS A 102 3.38 39.02 -15.11
CA LYS A 102 4.12 40.26 -15.40
C LYS A 102 3.22 41.50 -15.40
N ASP A 103 1.91 41.34 -15.61
CA ASP A 103 0.96 42.45 -15.57
C ASP A 103 0.82 42.99 -14.12
N LYS A 104 1.44 44.14 -13.87
CA LYS A 104 1.44 44.80 -12.55
C LYS A 104 0.09 45.40 -12.16
N SER A 105 -0.89 45.44 -13.06
CA SER A 105 -2.24 45.90 -12.72
C SER A 105 -3.04 44.90 -11.88
N PHE A 106 -2.62 43.64 -11.80
CA PHE A 106 -3.17 42.68 -10.84
C PHE A 106 -2.75 43.06 -9.41
N GLN A 107 -3.75 43.41 -8.60
CA GLN A 107 -3.59 43.74 -7.18
C GLN A 107 -3.52 42.48 -6.31
N TYR A 108 -4.13 41.38 -6.76
CA TYR A 108 -4.09 40.09 -6.09
C TYR A 108 -3.79 38.96 -7.08
N ILE A 109 -3.00 37.98 -6.62
CA ILE A 109 -2.70 36.75 -7.33
C ILE A 109 -3.03 35.59 -6.39
N ILE A 110 -4.06 34.81 -6.73
CA ILE A 110 -4.52 33.67 -5.94
C ILE A 110 -3.88 32.39 -6.47
N HIS A 111 -2.99 31.80 -5.69
CA HIS A 111 -2.44 30.47 -5.88
C HIS A 111 -3.49 29.42 -5.50
N ALA A 112 -4.00 28.68 -6.49
CA ALA A 112 -5.02 27.63 -6.34
C ALA A 112 -4.52 26.24 -6.82
N GLY A 113 -3.22 25.96 -6.70
CA GLY A 113 -2.70 24.59 -6.80
C GLY A 113 -3.28 23.67 -5.73
N ASP A 114 -3.22 22.35 -5.94
CA ASP A 114 -3.80 21.38 -5.02
C ASP A 114 -3.18 21.51 -3.60
N PRO A 115 -3.92 21.20 -2.52
CA PRO A 115 -3.48 21.44 -1.14
C PRO A 115 -2.47 20.38 -0.64
N ASP A 116 -1.42 20.14 -1.42
CA ASP A 116 -0.29 19.27 -1.08
C ASP A 116 1.05 19.94 -1.45
N ARG A 117 2.18 19.25 -1.21
CA ARG A 117 3.53 19.78 -1.51
C ARG A 117 3.74 20.02 -3.01
N GLU A 118 3.21 19.16 -3.87
CA GLU A 118 3.40 19.24 -5.32
C GLU A 118 2.57 20.39 -5.91
N GLY A 119 1.32 20.54 -5.47
CA GLY A 119 0.44 21.64 -5.85
C GLY A 119 0.99 23.00 -5.41
N GLN A 120 1.68 23.06 -4.26
CA GLN A 120 2.42 24.26 -3.83
C GLN A 120 3.61 24.55 -4.75
N LEU A 121 4.47 23.55 -4.99
CA LEU A 121 5.66 23.69 -5.83
C LEU A 121 5.32 24.15 -7.25
N LEU A 122 4.30 23.55 -7.85
CA LEU A 122 3.94 23.73 -9.25
C LEU A 122 3.65 25.19 -9.62
N VAL A 123 3.06 25.97 -8.71
CA VAL A 123 2.81 27.41 -8.94
C VAL A 123 3.97 28.25 -8.40
N ASP A 124 4.58 27.89 -7.27
CA ASP A 124 5.72 28.62 -6.72
C ASP A 124 6.95 28.62 -7.66
N GLU A 125 7.17 27.54 -8.41
CA GLU A 125 8.19 27.46 -9.47
C GLU A 125 8.00 28.56 -10.53
N LEU A 126 6.75 28.93 -10.86
CA LEU A 126 6.47 30.01 -11.81
C LEU A 126 6.88 31.37 -11.25
N PHE A 127 6.59 31.62 -9.97
CA PHE A 127 6.99 32.86 -9.30
C PHE A 127 8.51 32.98 -9.28
N VAL A 128 9.21 31.94 -8.81
CA VAL A 128 10.67 31.90 -8.73
C VAL A 128 11.31 32.07 -10.11
N HIS A 129 10.84 31.35 -11.13
CA HIS A 129 11.35 31.46 -12.50
C HIS A 129 11.16 32.87 -13.08
N LEU A 130 10.06 33.55 -12.74
CA LEU A 130 9.77 34.91 -13.18
C LEU A 130 10.33 36.00 -12.25
N LYS A 131 11.18 35.61 -11.28
CA LYS A 131 11.81 36.52 -10.30
C LYS A 131 10.79 37.29 -9.45
N ILE A 132 9.67 36.66 -9.13
CA ILE A 132 8.69 37.13 -8.17
C ILE A 132 8.93 36.35 -6.88
N ASP A 133 9.16 37.03 -5.77
CA ASP A 133 9.32 36.37 -4.47
C ASP A 133 7.94 35.97 -3.93
N PRO A 134 7.60 34.67 -3.88
CA PRO A 134 6.27 34.20 -3.49
C PRO A 134 5.92 34.41 -2.02
N TYR A 135 6.89 34.82 -1.20
CA TYR A 135 6.76 34.95 0.25
C TYR A 135 6.82 36.41 0.72
N GLN A 136 7.46 37.29 -0.05
CA GLN A 136 7.51 38.73 0.23
C GLN A 136 6.45 39.54 -0.53
N ASP A 137 5.98 39.05 -1.68
CA ASP A 137 4.93 39.73 -2.45
C ASP A 137 3.56 39.55 -1.78
N GLN A 138 3.11 40.59 -1.08
CA GLN A 138 1.84 40.60 -0.33
C GLN A 138 0.59 40.41 -1.21
N ARG A 139 0.73 40.51 -2.54
CA ARG A 139 -0.37 40.26 -3.48
C ARG A 139 -0.68 38.78 -3.62
N ILE A 140 0.25 37.90 -3.24
CA ILE A 140 0.12 36.45 -3.46
C ILE A 140 -0.61 35.80 -2.26
N ILE A 141 -1.78 35.25 -2.57
CA ILE A 141 -2.71 34.66 -1.61
C ILE A 141 -2.90 33.19 -1.97
N ARG A 142 -2.99 32.32 -0.97
CA ARG A 142 -3.25 30.89 -1.14
C ARG A 142 -4.73 30.57 -0.98
N LEU A 143 -5.26 29.79 -1.92
CA LEU A 143 -6.60 29.19 -1.87
C LEU A 143 -6.48 27.66 -1.75
N LEU A 144 -6.82 27.09 -0.61
CA LEU A 144 -6.79 25.64 -0.37
C LEU A 144 -8.12 25.01 -0.78
N VAL A 145 -8.13 24.29 -1.91
CA VAL A 145 -9.34 23.65 -2.46
C VAL A 145 -9.24 22.14 -2.29
N SER A 146 -10.00 21.57 -1.36
CA SER A 146 -10.13 20.11 -1.19
C SER A 146 -11.37 19.53 -1.89
N ASP A 147 -12.37 20.37 -2.17
CA ASP A 147 -13.62 20.02 -2.84
C ASP A 147 -14.03 21.13 -3.82
N LEU A 148 -14.37 20.73 -5.05
CA LEU A 148 -14.77 21.62 -6.15
C LEU A 148 -16.28 21.90 -6.20
N THR A 149 -17.08 21.36 -5.27
CA THR A 149 -18.50 21.72 -5.15
C THR A 149 -18.66 23.22 -4.80
N PRO A 150 -19.82 23.84 -5.08
CA PRO A 150 -20.08 25.22 -4.68
C PRO A 150 -19.91 25.48 -3.17
N ASN A 151 -20.23 24.49 -2.32
CA ASN A 151 -20.04 24.58 -0.87
C ASN A 151 -18.55 24.52 -0.50
N GLY A 152 -17.81 23.55 -1.06
CA GLY A 152 -16.36 23.43 -0.89
C GLY A 152 -15.62 24.70 -1.29
N LEU A 153 -15.94 25.26 -2.46
CA LEU A 153 -15.36 26.50 -2.96
C LEU A 153 -15.75 27.71 -2.10
N ASN A 154 -17.01 27.81 -1.63
CA ASN A 154 -17.41 28.86 -0.68
C ASN A 154 -16.55 28.85 0.60
N LYS A 155 -16.33 27.66 1.16
CA LYS A 155 -15.49 27.49 2.35
C LYS A 155 -14.03 27.87 2.06
N ALA A 156 -13.47 27.39 0.96
CA ALA A 156 -12.10 27.69 0.54
C ALA A 156 -11.87 29.19 0.37
N PHE A 157 -12.76 29.90 -0.33
CA PHE A 157 -12.65 31.35 -0.53
C PHE A 157 -12.87 32.19 0.74
N SER A 158 -13.48 31.60 1.77
CA SER A 158 -13.63 32.26 3.07
C SER A 158 -12.39 32.08 3.96
N GLY A 159 -11.54 31.09 3.66
CA GLY A 159 -10.30 30.78 4.39
C GLY A 159 -9.04 31.05 3.57
N LEU A 160 -8.99 32.17 2.84
CA LEU A 160 -7.79 32.59 2.10
C LEU A 160 -6.63 32.88 3.07
N LEU A 161 -5.43 32.43 2.71
CA LEU A 161 -4.22 32.58 3.52
C LEU A 161 -3.17 33.41 2.78
N ALA A 162 -2.24 34.05 3.48
CA ALA A 162 -1.08 34.62 2.79
C ALA A 162 -0.16 33.46 2.32
N ASN A 163 0.35 33.50 1.10
CA ASN A 163 1.16 32.39 0.58
C ASN A 163 2.43 32.12 1.43
N ARG A 164 2.97 33.16 2.06
CA ARG A 164 4.10 33.06 3.01
C ARG A 164 3.84 32.14 4.20
N GLU A 165 2.58 31.90 4.58
CA GLU A 165 2.24 30.97 5.66
C GLU A 165 2.59 29.52 5.30
N LEU A 166 2.70 29.20 4.00
CA LEU A 166 3.12 27.90 3.49
C LEU A 166 4.60 27.86 3.06
N TYR A 167 5.42 28.79 3.56
CA TYR A 167 6.86 28.84 3.26
C TYR A 167 7.55 27.49 3.50
N GLY A 168 7.36 26.87 4.66
CA GLY A 168 7.96 25.56 4.98
C GLY A 168 7.56 24.48 3.98
N ILE A 169 6.27 24.38 3.63
CA ILE A 169 5.74 23.41 2.65
C ILE A 169 6.41 23.62 1.28
N SER A 170 6.51 24.88 0.84
CA SER A 170 7.15 25.24 -0.42
C SER A 170 8.65 24.89 -0.43
N GLN A 171 9.39 25.26 0.62
CA GLN A 171 10.81 24.92 0.77
C GLN A 171 11.05 23.41 0.82
N SER A 172 10.16 22.66 1.48
CA SER A 172 10.19 21.19 1.52
C SER A 172 10.03 20.60 0.11
N ALA A 173 9.11 21.14 -0.69
CA ALA A 173 8.89 20.66 -2.05
C ALA A 173 10.08 20.98 -2.98
N PHE A 174 10.65 22.18 -2.89
CA PHE A 174 11.89 22.53 -3.61
C PHE A 174 13.07 21.64 -3.19
N ALA A 175 13.25 21.43 -1.88
CA ALA A 175 14.29 20.55 -1.34
C ALA A 175 14.17 19.12 -1.89
N ARG A 176 12.95 18.57 -1.95
CA ARG A 176 12.69 17.25 -2.55
C ARG A 176 13.11 17.22 -4.01
N ALA A 177 12.61 18.16 -4.82
CA ALA A 177 12.88 18.21 -6.26
C ALA A 177 14.40 18.34 -6.56
N HIS A 178 15.08 19.20 -5.81
CA HIS A 178 16.53 19.42 -5.94
C HIS A 178 17.35 18.22 -5.48
N ALA A 179 17.01 17.61 -4.33
CA ALA A 179 17.73 16.44 -3.82
C ALA A 179 17.59 15.23 -4.74
N ASP A 180 16.38 14.96 -5.25
CA ASP A 180 16.14 13.89 -6.21
C ASP A 180 16.89 14.16 -7.54
N TRP A 181 16.98 15.41 -7.99
CA TRP A 181 17.81 15.80 -9.15
C TRP A 181 19.31 15.59 -8.90
N LEU A 182 19.84 16.04 -7.75
CA LEU A 182 21.25 15.89 -7.40
C LEU A 182 21.65 14.41 -7.39
N LEU A 183 20.89 13.57 -6.70
CA LEU A 183 21.14 12.13 -6.61
C LEU A 183 21.06 11.49 -8.00
N GLY A 184 19.95 11.76 -8.70
CA GLY A 184 19.67 11.18 -10.01
C GLY A 184 20.75 11.53 -11.04
N MET A 185 21.12 12.80 -11.16
CA MET A 185 22.12 13.24 -12.14
C MET A 185 23.52 12.73 -11.81
N ASN A 186 23.96 12.86 -10.55
CA ASN A 186 25.33 12.51 -10.19
C ASN A 186 25.58 11.00 -10.22
N LEU A 187 24.74 10.23 -9.52
CA LEU A 187 24.98 8.80 -9.37
C LEU A 187 24.69 8.03 -10.66
N SER A 188 23.64 8.40 -11.41
CA SER A 188 23.34 7.76 -12.70
C SER A 188 24.46 8.00 -13.72
N ARG A 189 25.03 9.22 -13.77
CA ARG A 189 26.18 9.53 -14.63
C ARG A 189 27.40 8.71 -14.24
N ALA A 190 27.78 8.71 -12.96
CA ALA A 190 28.91 7.93 -12.46
C ALA A 190 28.78 6.45 -12.78
N ALA A 191 27.66 5.83 -12.39
CA ALA A 191 27.40 4.41 -12.63
C ALA A 191 27.41 4.06 -14.12
N THR A 192 26.79 4.91 -14.95
CA THR A 192 26.79 4.70 -16.41
C THR A 192 28.20 4.74 -16.98
N ILE A 193 29.04 5.71 -16.58
CA ILE A 193 30.43 5.79 -17.07
C ILE A 193 31.23 4.56 -16.64
N TYR A 194 31.13 4.13 -15.37
CA TYR A 194 31.81 2.93 -14.90
C TYR A 194 31.38 1.66 -15.65
N ALA A 195 30.08 1.50 -15.90
CA ALA A 195 29.56 0.38 -16.68
C ALA A 195 30.00 0.43 -18.14
N GLN A 196 29.99 1.61 -18.78
CA GLN A 196 30.39 1.77 -20.18
C GLN A 196 31.87 1.47 -20.40
N LYS A 197 32.74 1.74 -19.41
CA LYS A 197 34.15 1.27 -19.42
C LYS A 197 34.27 -0.26 -19.49
N GLN A 198 33.22 -0.98 -19.11
CA GLN A 198 33.10 -2.44 -19.21
C GLN A 198 32.29 -2.89 -20.46
N SER A 199 32.12 -2.00 -21.45
CA SER A 199 31.33 -2.26 -22.67
C SER A 199 29.82 -2.43 -22.45
N PHE A 200 29.28 -1.94 -21.32
CA PHE A 200 27.82 -1.86 -21.13
C PHE A 200 27.18 -0.89 -22.14
N GLN A 201 26.04 -1.26 -22.71
CA GLN A 201 25.28 -0.40 -23.63
C GLN A 201 24.02 0.17 -22.98
N GLY A 202 23.96 1.49 -22.86
CA GLY A 202 22.78 2.21 -22.38
C GLY A 202 23.09 3.12 -21.20
N VAL A 203 22.08 3.33 -20.35
CA VAL A 203 22.13 4.29 -19.23
C VAL A 203 21.63 3.63 -17.95
N ILE A 204 22.41 3.68 -16.89
CA ILE A 204 22.02 3.26 -15.55
C ILE A 204 21.31 4.42 -14.87
N ARG A 205 20.06 4.20 -14.45
CA ARG A 205 19.24 5.15 -13.72
C ARG A 205 19.22 4.74 -12.26
N ILE A 206 19.56 5.67 -11.39
CA ILE A 206 19.56 5.50 -9.95
C ILE A 206 18.58 6.51 -9.37
N GLY A 207 17.77 6.08 -8.42
CA GLY A 207 16.82 6.95 -7.73
C GLY A 207 16.56 6.46 -6.32
N ARG A 208 16.36 7.40 -5.40
CA ARG A 208 16.09 7.14 -3.98
C ARG A 208 14.97 6.14 -3.74
N VAL A 209 13.92 6.16 -4.57
CA VAL A 209 12.79 5.23 -4.44
C VAL A 209 12.93 4.04 -5.37
N MET A 210 13.29 4.26 -6.64
CA MET A 210 13.38 3.19 -7.63
C MET A 210 14.40 2.10 -7.26
N THR A 211 15.58 2.50 -6.75
CA THR A 211 16.65 1.56 -6.43
C THR A 211 16.30 0.66 -5.24
N PRO A 212 15.77 1.15 -4.10
CA PRO A 212 15.29 0.27 -3.03
C PRO A 212 14.09 -0.59 -3.41
N VAL A 213 13.18 -0.13 -4.27
CA VAL A 213 12.09 -0.99 -4.80
C VAL A 213 12.67 -2.16 -5.59
N MET A 214 13.66 -1.91 -6.44
CA MET A 214 14.35 -2.96 -7.19
C MET A 214 15.05 -3.96 -6.25
N GLN A 215 15.71 -3.46 -5.19
CA GLN A 215 16.33 -4.31 -4.17
C GLN A 215 15.30 -5.18 -3.44
N LEU A 216 14.14 -4.63 -3.11
CA LEU A 216 13.06 -5.37 -2.45
C LEU A 216 12.57 -6.55 -3.30
N ILE A 217 12.42 -6.34 -4.61
CA ILE A 217 12.05 -7.41 -5.55
C ILE A 217 13.16 -8.47 -5.60
N TRP A 218 14.43 -8.05 -5.67
CA TRP A 218 15.58 -8.95 -5.69
C TRP A 218 15.68 -9.79 -4.42
N GLN A 219 15.52 -9.19 -3.24
CA GLN A 219 15.54 -9.90 -1.96
C GLN A 219 14.44 -10.96 -1.87
N ARG A 220 13.22 -10.64 -2.31
CA ARG A 220 12.14 -11.64 -2.39
C ARG A 220 12.49 -12.77 -3.34
N GLN A 221 13.12 -12.47 -4.48
CA GLN A 221 13.55 -13.49 -5.42
C GLN A 221 14.65 -14.38 -4.81
N GLU A 222 15.65 -13.82 -4.13
CA GLU A 222 16.68 -14.60 -3.43
C GLU A 222 16.09 -15.44 -2.29
N GLU A 223 15.13 -14.91 -1.54
CA GLU A 223 14.42 -15.63 -0.48
C GLU A 223 13.72 -16.87 -1.05
N ILE A 224 13.10 -16.75 -2.24
CA ILE A 224 12.42 -17.86 -2.92
C ILE A 224 13.44 -18.86 -3.51
N GLU A 225 14.48 -18.36 -4.18
CA GLU A 225 15.50 -19.20 -4.85
C GLU A 225 16.32 -20.02 -3.85
N ASN A 226 16.57 -19.49 -2.65
CA ASN A 226 17.31 -20.17 -1.59
C ASN A 226 16.42 -20.89 -0.58
N PHE A 227 15.10 -20.89 -0.77
CA PHE A 227 14.17 -21.54 0.14
C PHE A 227 14.30 -23.06 0.06
N VAL A 228 14.47 -23.71 1.22
CA VAL A 228 14.48 -25.16 1.35
C VAL A 228 13.19 -25.56 2.09
N PRO A 229 12.24 -26.25 1.43
CA PRO A 229 11.04 -26.75 2.08
C PRO A 229 11.37 -27.63 3.26
N GLN A 230 10.65 -27.42 4.37
CA GLN A 230 10.76 -28.22 5.58
C GLN A 230 9.43 -28.95 5.80
N ALA A 231 9.51 -30.26 6.00
CA ALA A 231 8.35 -31.08 6.32
C ALA A 231 7.84 -30.73 7.72
N TYR A 232 6.52 -30.68 7.85
CA TYR A 232 5.82 -30.57 9.12
C TYR A 232 4.49 -31.31 9.07
N PHE A 233 3.91 -31.55 10.22
CA PHE A 233 2.72 -32.36 10.38
C PHE A 233 1.60 -31.52 10.99
N ASN A 234 0.37 -31.78 10.54
CA ASN A 234 -0.82 -31.38 11.28
C ASN A 234 -1.47 -32.65 11.83
N LEU A 235 -1.76 -32.67 13.12
CA LEU A 235 -2.42 -33.79 13.77
C LEU A 235 -3.88 -33.45 14.08
N TYR A 236 -4.78 -34.31 13.63
CA TYR A 236 -6.23 -34.18 13.80
C TYR A 236 -6.80 -35.38 14.54
N ALA A 237 -7.83 -35.14 15.35
CA ALA A 237 -8.63 -36.18 15.99
C ALA A 237 -10.12 -35.98 15.69
N GLN A 238 -10.80 -37.06 15.35
CA GLN A 238 -12.26 -37.14 15.30
C GLN A 238 -12.76 -37.58 16.67
N VAL A 239 -13.57 -36.73 17.29
CA VAL A 239 -13.98 -36.88 18.67
C VAL A 239 -15.50 -36.93 18.74
N LYS A 240 -16.03 -37.86 19.52
CA LYS A 240 -17.45 -37.96 19.82
C LYS A 240 -17.73 -37.55 21.25
N SER A 241 -18.71 -36.68 21.47
CA SER A 241 -19.19 -36.35 22.81
C SER A 241 -20.16 -37.40 23.35
N ALA A 242 -20.37 -37.41 24.66
CA ALA A 242 -21.34 -38.30 25.31
C ALA A 242 -22.77 -38.20 24.75
N ILE A 243 -23.14 -37.03 24.21
CA ILE A 243 -24.45 -36.80 23.58
C ILE A 243 -24.49 -37.14 22.08
N GLY A 244 -23.40 -37.71 21.54
CA GLY A 244 -23.34 -38.25 20.17
C GLY A 244 -22.93 -37.26 19.08
N ASN A 245 -22.50 -36.04 19.43
CA ASN A 245 -21.99 -35.07 18.45
C ASN A 245 -20.55 -35.37 18.07
N ASN A 246 -20.21 -35.23 16.78
CA ASN A 246 -18.86 -35.42 16.29
C ASN A 246 -18.16 -34.08 16.06
N TYR A 247 -16.90 -33.99 16.48
CA TYR A 247 -16.03 -32.83 16.37
C TYR A 247 -14.70 -33.25 15.73
N GLN A 248 -14.12 -32.35 14.95
CA GLN A 248 -12.74 -32.52 14.48
C GLN A 248 -11.87 -31.47 15.16
N VAL A 249 -10.93 -31.92 15.96
CA VAL A 249 -10.00 -31.06 16.70
C VAL A 249 -8.57 -31.25 16.20
N ALA A 250 -7.75 -30.21 16.29
CA ALA A 250 -6.35 -30.23 15.88
C ALA A 250 -5.42 -30.04 17.10
N TYR A 251 -4.28 -30.73 17.06
CA TYR A 251 -3.18 -30.48 17.99
C TYR A 251 -2.20 -29.48 17.39
N HIS A 252 -1.87 -28.42 18.14
CA HIS A 252 -1.01 -27.33 17.68
C HIS A 252 0.34 -27.27 18.41
N GLY A 253 0.78 -28.37 19.03
CA GLY A 253 2.08 -28.41 19.72
C GLY A 253 2.12 -27.65 21.06
N VAL A 254 1.01 -27.04 21.48
CA VAL A 254 0.89 -26.35 22.76
C VAL A 254 0.49 -27.37 23.83
N PRO A 255 1.27 -27.55 24.90
CA PRO A 255 0.86 -28.35 26.04
C PRO A 255 -0.38 -27.74 26.72
N SER A 256 -1.09 -28.51 27.54
CA SER A 256 -2.21 -27.96 28.31
C SER A 256 -1.77 -26.74 29.15
N ASP A 257 -2.61 -25.71 29.17
CA ASP A 257 -2.49 -24.54 30.07
C ASP A 257 -2.74 -24.91 31.55
N SER A 258 -2.90 -26.20 31.86
CA SER A 258 -3.01 -26.71 33.23
C SER A 258 -1.89 -26.13 34.10
N PRO A 259 -2.22 -25.42 35.19
CA PRO A 259 -1.25 -24.78 36.08
C PRO A 259 -0.18 -25.76 36.56
N TYR A 260 -0.54 -27.03 36.75
CA TYR A 260 0.36 -28.08 37.19
C TYR A 260 1.49 -28.37 36.17
N PHE A 261 1.19 -28.28 34.88
CA PHE A 261 2.15 -28.57 33.81
C PHE A 261 3.02 -27.36 33.47
N ILE A 262 2.43 -26.16 33.37
CA ILE A 262 3.16 -24.89 33.15
C ILE A 262 4.20 -24.69 34.26
N VAL A 263 3.79 -24.89 35.52
CA VAL A 263 4.69 -24.78 36.68
C VAL A 263 5.85 -25.75 36.55
N LYS A 264 5.65 -26.99 36.10
CA LYS A 264 6.73 -27.97 35.96
C LYS A 264 7.76 -27.58 34.88
N LEU A 265 7.32 -27.01 33.77
CA LEU A 265 8.17 -26.62 32.63
C LEU A 265 8.93 -25.31 32.88
N ASP A 266 8.27 -24.31 33.46
CA ASP A 266 8.92 -23.04 33.86
C ASP A 266 9.81 -23.23 35.09
N LEU A 267 9.43 -24.08 36.05
CA LEU A 267 10.28 -24.44 37.19
C LEU A 267 11.55 -25.15 36.71
N LEU A 268 11.48 -26.03 35.71
CA LEU A 268 12.67 -26.67 35.12
C LEU A 268 13.61 -25.66 34.42
N ARG A 269 13.06 -24.75 33.61
CA ARG A 269 13.84 -23.66 32.97
C ARG A 269 14.44 -22.68 33.98
N THR A 270 13.73 -22.42 35.08
CA THR A 270 14.17 -21.51 36.15
C THR A 270 15.19 -22.18 37.07
N LEU A 271 15.06 -23.50 37.32
CA LEU A 271 15.99 -24.29 38.12
C LEU A 271 17.33 -24.53 37.42
N GLU A 272 17.36 -24.63 36.09
CA GLU A 272 18.61 -24.60 35.28
C GLU A 272 19.40 -23.30 35.47
N ALA A 273 18.72 -22.20 35.78
CA ALA A 273 19.35 -20.89 35.86
C ALA A 273 19.90 -20.54 37.25
N GLN A 274 19.39 -21.09 38.37
CA GLN A 274 19.53 -20.35 39.64
C GLN A 274 19.92 -21.05 40.96
N LYS A 275 19.61 -22.31 41.33
CA LYS A 275 20.12 -22.94 42.60
C LYS A 275 19.59 -24.38 42.86
N PRO A 276 20.46 -25.40 42.93
CA PRO A 276 20.02 -26.81 43.08
C PRO A 276 19.67 -27.29 44.51
N GLN A 277 20.04 -26.56 45.57
CA GLN A 277 20.00 -27.08 46.96
C GLN A 277 18.66 -26.91 47.73
N ASN A 278 17.67 -26.21 47.19
CA ASN A 278 16.47 -25.80 47.95
C ASN A 278 15.27 -26.76 47.89
N TYR A 279 15.38 -27.92 47.24
CA TYR A 279 14.24 -28.82 47.02
C TYR A 279 14.64 -30.29 47.25
N PRO A 280 14.58 -30.79 48.51
CA PRO A 280 15.18 -32.07 48.88
C PRO A 280 14.33 -33.32 48.57
N ASN A 281 13.01 -33.19 48.35
CA ASN A 281 12.08 -34.33 48.47
C ASN A 281 11.16 -34.61 47.26
N GLU A 282 11.46 -34.11 46.07
CA GLU A 282 10.79 -34.57 44.84
C GLU A 282 11.83 -34.98 43.80
N GLN A 283 11.65 -36.15 43.19
CA GLN A 283 12.53 -36.66 42.14
C GLN A 283 12.46 -35.73 40.92
N LYS A 284 13.46 -34.87 40.78
CA LYS A 284 13.65 -34.03 39.60
C LYS A 284 14.06 -34.91 38.44
N ALA A 285 13.40 -34.77 37.29
CA ALA A 285 13.93 -35.30 36.05
C ALA A 285 15.27 -34.60 35.78
N THR A 286 16.35 -35.34 35.55
CA THR A 286 17.68 -34.77 35.26
C THR A 286 17.68 -34.14 33.87
N LEU A 287 18.60 -33.19 33.63
CA LEU A 287 18.91 -32.67 32.28
C LEU A 287 19.16 -33.81 31.27
N GLU A 288 19.80 -34.90 31.72
CA GLU A 288 19.99 -36.12 30.95
C GLU A 288 18.66 -36.86 30.68
N GLN A 289 17.76 -36.97 31.64
CA GLN A 289 16.44 -37.60 31.45
C GLN A 289 15.54 -36.79 30.50
N LEU A 290 15.64 -35.45 30.52
CA LEU A 290 14.93 -34.57 29.60
C LEU A 290 15.60 -34.51 28.22
N ALA A 291 16.92 -34.63 28.15
CA ALA A 291 17.67 -34.76 26.89
C ALA A 291 17.46 -36.13 26.22
N ASN A 292 17.14 -37.16 27.01
CA ASN A 292 16.80 -38.51 26.55
C ASN A 292 15.28 -38.72 26.35
N ASP A 293 14.45 -37.72 26.65
CA ASP A 293 13.03 -37.74 26.32
C ASP A 293 12.84 -37.17 24.91
N ASP A 294 12.80 -38.07 23.94
CA ASP A 294 12.63 -37.78 22.50
C ASP A 294 11.41 -36.88 22.18
N PHE A 295 10.44 -36.77 23.11
CA PHE A 295 9.22 -35.99 22.95
C PHE A 295 9.29 -34.57 23.53
N LEU A 296 10.37 -34.21 24.23
CA LEU A 296 10.52 -32.89 24.84
C LEU A 296 11.45 -31.96 24.06
N TYR A 297 12.40 -32.50 23.31
CA TYR A 297 13.52 -31.67 22.86
C TYR A 297 13.26 -30.77 21.65
N ARG A 298 12.19 -30.99 20.87
CA ARG A 298 11.62 -30.05 19.86
C ARG A 298 10.47 -30.74 19.11
N LEU A 299 9.24 -30.63 19.63
CA LEU A 299 8.05 -31.06 18.88
C LEU A 299 7.74 -30.10 17.74
N VAL A 300 7.92 -28.80 17.96
CA VAL A 300 7.59 -27.76 16.99
C VAL A 300 8.81 -26.94 16.56
N ASP A 301 8.75 -26.38 15.36
CA ASP A 301 9.67 -25.34 14.89
C ASP A 301 9.36 -23.96 15.51
N ALA A 302 10.12 -22.93 15.12
CA ALA A 302 9.93 -21.56 15.61
C ALA A 302 8.59 -20.91 15.19
N ASN A 303 7.90 -21.48 14.21
CA ASN A 303 6.59 -21.03 13.73
C ASN A 303 5.43 -21.84 14.36
N GLY A 304 5.75 -22.82 15.21
CA GLY A 304 4.77 -23.70 15.85
C GLY A 304 4.35 -24.90 14.98
N HIS A 305 5.04 -25.19 13.88
CA HIS A 305 4.77 -26.37 13.07
C HIS A 305 5.33 -27.63 13.73
N LEU A 306 4.55 -28.71 13.79
CA LEU A 306 4.98 -29.99 14.38
C LEU A 306 5.96 -30.70 13.44
N ILE A 307 7.20 -30.94 13.86
CA ILE A 307 8.28 -31.47 13.01
C ILE A 307 8.79 -32.85 13.44
N ASN A 308 8.39 -33.31 14.63
CA ASN A 308 8.88 -34.58 15.17
C ASN A 308 8.07 -35.76 14.59
N GLN A 309 8.69 -36.50 13.67
CA GLN A 309 8.07 -37.66 13.01
C GLN A 309 7.77 -38.80 14.00
N LYS A 310 8.71 -39.12 14.91
CA LYS A 310 8.52 -40.17 15.92
C LYS A 310 7.31 -39.89 16.80
N PHE A 311 7.08 -38.62 17.14
CA PHE A 311 5.89 -38.21 17.88
C PHE A 311 4.61 -38.50 17.11
N ILE A 312 4.54 -38.10 15.84
CA ILE A 312 3.36 -38.34 15.00
C ILE A 312 3.06 -39.82 14.81
N GLU A 313 4.09 -40.68 14.73
CA GLU A 313 3.92 -42.13 14.56
C GLU A 313 3.46 -42.85 15.84
N THR A 314 3.87 -42.35 17.02
CA THR A 314 3.63 -43.04 18.30
C THR A 314 2.45 -42.47 19.08
N PHE A 315 2.23 -41.16 19.02
CA PHE A 315 1.23 -40.46 19.83
C PHE A 315 -0.21 -40.93 19.58
N PRO A 316 -0.68 -41.15 18.33
CA PRO A 316 -2.01 -41.69 18.08
C PRO A 316 -2.21 -43.09 18.68
N ALA A 317 -1.19 -43.96 18.60
CA ALA A 317 -1.26 -45.32 19.16
C ALA A 317 -1.32 -45.30 20.69
N THR A 318 -0.64 -44.35 21.34
CA THR A 318 -0.73 -44.18 22.80
C THR A 318 -2.08 -43.64 23.23
N LEU A 319 -2.62 -42.63 22.54
CA LEU A 319 -3.97 -42.12 22.83
C LEU A 319 -5.06 -43.17 22.58
N ALA A 320 -4.88 -44.06 21.61
CA ALA A 320 -5.83 -45.15 21.37
C ALA A 320 -5.94 -46.14 22.55
N GLN A 321 -4.94 -46.21 23.45
CA GLN A 321 -5.01 -47.02 24.67
C GLN A 321 -5.90 -46.39 25.75
N ASN A 322 -6.06 -45.06 25.71
CA ASN A 322 -6.94 -44.30 26.59
C ASN A 322 -7.61 -43.15 25.78
N PRO A 323 -8.64 -43.45 24.96
CA PRO A 323 -9.21 -42.48 24.03
C PRO A 323 -10.11 -41.45 24.71
N PHE A 324 -10.27 -41.52 26.03
CA PHE A 324 -11.18 -40.67 26.79
C PHE A 324 -10.50 -39.37 27.22
N GLY A 325 -11.21 -38.27 27.03
CA GLY A 325 -10.79 -36.94 27.43
C GLY A 325 -11.95 -36.14 28.00
N THR A 326 -11.67 -34.87 28.29
CA THR A 326 -12.66 -33.95 28.84
C THR A 326 -12.66 -32.62 28.10
N VAL A 327 -13.81 -31.97 28.07
CA VAL A 327 -13.95 -30.61 27.54
C VAL A 327 -13.43 -29.64 28.58
N THR A 328 -12.35 -28.91 28.26
CA THR A 328 -11.79 -27.90 29.16
C THR A 328 -12.26 -26.49 28.83
N LYS A 329 -12.72 -26.25 27.58
CA LYS A 329 -13.32 -24.98 27.18
C LYS A 329 -14.27 -25.15 26.01
N ALA A 330 -15.49 -24.64 26.15
CA ALA A 330 -16.45 -24.52 25.05
C ALA A 330 -17.03 -23.10 25.07
N GLN A 331 -16.88 -22.36 23.97
CA GLN A 331 -17.36 -20.98 23.86
C GLN A 331 -17.95 -20.73 22.49
N GLU A 332 -19.17 -20.17 22.46
CA GLU A 332 -19.76 -19.60 21.26
C GLU A 332 -20.00 -18.11 21.48
N LYS A 333 -19.55 -17.28 20.54
CA LYS A 333 -19.70 -15.82 20.62
C LYS A 333 -20.17 -15.28 19.28
N ILE A 334 -21.19 -14.43 19.35
CA ILE A 334 -21.60 -13.62 18.19
C ILE A 334 -20.60 -12.46 18.06
N LYS A 335 -19.87 -12.42 16.96
CA LYS A 335 -19.00 -11.30 16.59
C LYS A 335 -19.61 -10.50 15.45
N GLU A 336 -19.46 -9.19 15.54
CA GLU A 336 -19.84 -8.29 14.46
C GLU A 336 -18.60 -7.81 13.71
N GLN A 337 -18.66 -7.90 12.38
CA GLN A 337 -17.68 -7.32 11.48
C GLN A 337 -18.26 -6.05 10.88
N ARG A 338 -17.67 -4.91 11.27
CA ARG A 338 -18.00 -3.58 10.72
C ARG A 338 -17.74 -3.53 9.22
N PRO A 339 -18.45 -2.68 8.46
CA PRO A 339 -18.11 -2.42 7.08
C PRO A 339 -16.66 -1.91 6.99
N PRO A 340 -15.91 -2.31 5.96
CA PRO A 340 -14.58 -1.77 5.75
C PRO A 340 -14.68 -0.27 5.43
N LEU A 341 -13.65 0.49 5.78
CA LEU A 341 -13.60 1.94 5.54
C LEU A 341 -13.58 2.27 4.03
N GLY A 342 -13.61 3.58 3.72
CA GLY A 342 -13.56 4.10 2.35
C GLY A 342 -12.24 3.73 1.66
N PHE A 343 -12.18 3.87 0.34
CA PHE A 343 -10.97 3.56 -0.40
C PHE A 343 -9.97 4.73 -0.36
N SER A 344 -8.72 4.44 0.00
CA SER A 344 -7.58 5.20 -0.54
C SER A 344 -7.33 4.80 -1.99
N LEU A 345 -6.47 5.53 -2.72
CA LEU A 345 -6.04 5.10 -4.05
C LEU A 345 -5.39 3.70 -4.01
N HIS A 346 -4.53 3.46 -3.03
CA HIS A 346 -3.83 2.19 -2.82
C HIS A 346 -4.80 1.01 -2.71
N ASP A 347 -5.84 1.15 -1.88
CA ASP A 347 -6.81 0.08 -1.66
C ASP A 347 -7.59 -0.23 -2.93
N LEU A 348 -8.00 0.80 -3.67
CA LEU A 348 -8.74 0.63 -4.92
C LEU A 348 -7.85 0.01 -6.00
N GLN A 349 -6.61 0.47 -6.16
CA GLN A 349 -5.64 -0.11 -7.09
C GLN A 349 -5.37 -1.59 -6.78
N THR A 350 -5.17 -1.92 -5.51
CA THR A 350 -4.94 -3.30 -5.04
C THR A 350 -6.14 -4.18 -5.36
N LEU A 351 -7.36 -3.70 -5.07
CA LEU A 351 -8.59 -4.46 -5.35
C LEU A 351 -8.83 -4.61 -6.85
N MET A 352 -8.63 -3.56 -7.64
CA MET A 352 -8.81 -3.58 -9.08
C MET A 352 -7.85 -4.53 -9.78
N TYR A 353 -6.59 -4.56 -9.33
CA TYR A 353 -5.60 -5.49 -9.84
C TYR A 353 -5.90 -6.94 -9.45
N ASN A 354 -6.12 -7.22 -8.15
CA ASN A 354 -6.30 -8.59 -7.66
C ASN A 354 -7.60 -9.24 -8.16
N SER A 355 -8.68 -8.47 -8.29
CA SER A 355 -9.99 -9.00 -8.68
C SER A 355 -10.25 -8.95 -10.18
N PHE A 356 -9.67 -7.98 -10.90
CA PHE A 356 -10.02 -7.72 -12.31
C PHE A 356 -8.82 -7.59 -13.26
N GLY A 357 -7.58 -7.71 -12.77
CA GLY A 357 -6.37 -7.61 -13.59
C GLY A 357 -6.12 -6.21 -14.19
N ILE A 358 -6.81 -5.17 -13.70
CA ILE A 358 -6.62 -3.79 -14.15
C ILE A 358 -5.35 -3.24 -13.47
N SER A 359 -4.42 -2.69 -14.25
CA SER A 359 -3.14 -2.21 -13.72
C SER A 359 -3.29 -0.99 -12.81
N LEU A 360 -2.30 -0.75 -11.94
CA LEU A 360 -2.32 0.41 -11.04
C LEU A 360 -2.44 1.74 -11.80
N GLU A 361 -1.76 1.85 -12.94
CA GLU A 361 -1.80 3.03 -13.83
C GLU A 361 -3.18 3.21 -14.48
N GLN A 362 -3.78 2.12 -14.97
CA GLN A 362 -5.12 2.16 -15.55
C GLN A 362 -6.16 2.58 -14.51
N THR A 363 -6.06 2.07 -13.28
CA THR A 363 -6.92 2.48 -12.18
C THR A 363 -6.76 3.97 -11.87
N LEU A 364 -5.53 4.48 -11.74
CA LEU A 364 -5.31 5.91 -11.47
C LEU A 364 -5.90 6.79 -12.59
N GLN A 365 -5.68 6.43 -13.85
CA GLN A 365 -6.26 7.15 -15.00
C GLN A 365 -7.79 7.13 -14.99
N ALA A 366 -8.40 5.99 -14.66
CA ALA A 366 -9.85 5.84 -14.57
C ALA A 366 -10.45 6.73 -13.47
N VAL A 367 -9.90 6.70 -12.25
CA VAL A 367 -10.42 7.50 -11.13
C VAL A 367 -10.13 8.98 -11.35
N GLN A 368 -8.99 9.34 -11.94
CA GLN A 368 -8.68 10.72 -12.34
C GLN A 368 -9.73 11.26 -13.32
N SER A 369 -10.10 10.48 -14.33
CA SER A 369 -11.14 10.84 -15.29
C SER A 369 -12.51 11.00 -14.62
N LEU A 370 -12.89 10.09 -13.72
CA LEU A 370 -14.13 10.19 -12.95
C LEU A 370 -14.16 11.46 -12.08
N TYR A 371 -13.06 11.79 -11.41
CA TYR A 371 -12.93 13.01 -10.59
C TYR A 371 -13.06 14.28 -11.43
N GLU A 372 -12.39 14.34 -12.59
CA GLU A 372 -12.47 15.50 -13.49
C GLU A 372 -13.87 15.73 -14.06
N LYS A 373 -14.65 14.65 -14.21
CA LYS A 373 -16.08 14.67 -14.56
C LYS A 373 -17.00 14.85 -13.34
N LYS A 374 -16.41 15.01 -12.14
CA LYS A 374 -17.06 15.22 -10.83
C LYS A 374 -17.85 14.04 -10.28
N PHE A 375 -17.65 12.83 -10.77
CA PHE A 375 -18.40 11.68 -10.27
C PHE A 375 -17.87 11.15 -8.93
N VAL A 376 -16.60 11.39 -8.63
CA VAL A 376 -15.94 10.96 -7.37
C VAL A 376 -15.12 12.09 -6.74
N THR A 377 -14.76 11.93 -5.46
CA THR A 377 -13.83 12.81 -4.74
C THR A 377 -12.37 12.64 -5.23
N TYR A 378 -11.43 13.42 -4.67
CA TYR A 378 -10.06 13.52 -5.17
C TYR A 378 -9.33 12.17 -5.27
N PRO A 379 -8.76 11.82 -6.45
CA PRO A 379 -8.32 10.47 -6.79
C PRO A 379 -7.02 10.01 -6.12
N ARG A 380 -6.18 10.94 -5.64
CA ARG A 380 -4.85 10.65 -5.07
C ARG A 380 -4.85 10.79 -3.55
N THR A 381 -5.93 10.32 -2.93
CA THR A 381 -6.10 10.31 -1.48
C THR A 381 -5.46 9.08 -0.85
N ASP A 382 -4.76 9.28 0.26
CA ASP A 382 -4.22 8.27 1.18
C ASP A 382 -5.17 7.98 2.35
N SER A 383 -6.24 8.76 2.51
CA SER A 383 -7.21 8.61 3.59
C SER A 383 -8.23 7.50 3.30
N ASN A 384 -8.65 6.82 4.38
CA ASN A 384 -9.81 5.92 4.39
C ASN A 384 -11.06 6.54 5.06
N TYR A 385 -10.97 7.78 5.53
CA TYR A 385 -12.01 8.48 6.28
C TYR A 385 -12.69 9.59 5.46
N TYR A 386 -13.94 9.91 5.81
CA TYR A 386 -14.69 11.03 5.26
C TYR A 386 -14.77 12.18 6.27
N ASN A 387 -14.96 13.41 5.78
CA ASN A 387 -15.29 14.52 6.65
C ASN A 387 -16.73 14.37 7.15
N GLU A 388 -16.98 14.81 8.37
CA GLU A 388 -18.33 14.79 8.96
C GLU A 388 -19.31 15.69 8.22
N THR A 389 -18.83 16.76 7.57
CA THR A 389 -19.65 17.66 6.75
C THR A 389 -20.21 16.99 5.50
N ASP A 390 -19.49 16.01 4.96
CA ASP A 390 -19.85 15.30 3.72
C ASP A 390 -21.07 14.39 3.95
N PHE A 391 -21.41 14.10 5.21
CA PHE A 391 -22.61 13.37 5.59
C PHE A 391 -23.90 14.05 5.13
N ASN A 392 -23.89 15.36 4.91
CA ASN A 392 -25.08 16.11 4.47
C ASN A 392 -25.55 15.69 3.07
N ASP A 393 -24.65 15.24 2.20
CA ASP A 393 -24.95 14.88 0.81
C ASP A 393 -25.49 13.45 0.65
N ARG A 394 -25.47 12.65 1.74
CA ARG A 394 -25.75 11.20 1.71
C ARG A 394 -27.09 10.83 1.09
N HIS A 395 -28.14 11.62 1.33
CA HIS A 395 -29.49 11.31 0.85
C HIS A 395 -29.54 11.36 -0.67
N THR A 396 -28.98 12.42 -1.26
CA THR A 396 -28.86 12.58 -2.71
C THR A 396 -27.98 11.50 -3.32
N ILE A 397 -26.83 11.21 -2.70
CA ILE A 397 -25.90 10.18 -3.19
C ILE A 397 -26.59 8.79 -3.16
N ILE A 398 -27.15 8.39 -2.03
CA ILE A 398 -27.83 7.10 -1.88
C ILE A 398 -28.96 6.96 -2.90
N GLN A 399 -29.77 8.00 -3.11
CA GLN A 399 -30.84 7.98 -4.11
C GLN A 399 -30.29 7.66 -5.51
N HIS A 400 -29.28 8.40 -5.98
CA HIS A 400 -28.68 8.15 -7.30
C HIS A 400 -28.09 6.74 -7.42
N LEU A 401 -27.45 6.24 -6.36
CA LEU A 401 -26.89 4.88 -6.35
C LEU A 401 -27.98 3.80 -6.42
N LEU A 402 -29.12 4.01 -5.77
CA LEU A 402 -30.27 3.09 -5.82
C LEU A 402 -31.00 3.09 -7.17
N GLU A 403 -30.99 4.22 -7.87
CA GLU A 403 -31.48 4.32 -9.26
C GLU A 403 -30.58 3.53 -10.23
N GLN A 404 -29.29 3.40 -9.92
CA GLN A 404 -28.29 2.65 -10.69
C GLN A 404 -28.00 1.25 -10.11
N ALA A 405 -28.93 0.67 -9.33
CA ALA A 405 -28.68 -0.58 -8.59
C ALA A 405 -28.21 -1.75 -9.47
N GLN A 406 -28.74 -1.88 -10.69
CA GLN A 406 -28.31 -2.93 -11.63
C GLN A 406 -26.82 -2.79 -11.99
N GLU A 407 -26.35 -1.58 -12.28
CA GLU A 407 -24.95 -1.30 -12.58
C GLU A 407 -24.04 -1.47 -11.36
N LEU A 408 -24.60 -1.47 -10.15
CA LEU A 408 -23.89 -1.76 -8.91
C LEU A 408 -23.92 -3.24 -8.53
N ASN A 409 -24.45 -4.13 -9.38
CA ASN A 409 -24.72 -5.53 -9.04
C ASN A 409 -25.51 -5.68 -7.72
N LEU A 410 -26.43 -4.74 -7.46
CA LEU A 410 -27.22 -4.67 -6.24
C LEU A 410 -28.64 -5.17 -6.51
N ASN A 411 -29.02 -6.27 -5.86
CA ASN A 411 -30.42 -6.69 -5.81
C ASN A 411 -31.13 -5.98 -4.66
N ARG A 412 -31.99 -5.01 -4.99
CA ARG A 412 -32.79 -4.26 -4.00
C ARG A 412 -33.83 -5.09 -3.27
N GLN A 413 -34.18 -6.27 -3.81
CA GLN A 413 -35.14 -7.20 -3.21
C GLN A 413 -34.46 -8.27 -2.34
N ASP A 414 -33.13 -8.25 -2.22
CA ASP A 414 -32.41 -9.17 -1.33
C ASP A 414 -32.87 -8.93 0.12
N LYS A 415 -33.31 -10.00 0.81
CA LYS A 415 -33.79 -9.94 2.20
C LYS A 415 -32.72 -9.44 3.19
N HIS A 416 -31.45 -9.51 2.81
CA HIS A 416 -30.33 -9.03 3.59
C HIS A 416 -29.89 -7.61 3.22
N PHE A 417 -30.46 -7.03 2.16
CA PHE A 417 -30.20 -5.64 1.80
C PHE A 417 -31.09 -4.70 2.62
N SER A 418 -30.45 -3.88 3.44
CA SER A 418 -31.10 -2.81 4.19
C SER A 418 -30.13 -1.63 4.34
N LEU A 419 -30.66 -0.42 4.18
CA LEU A 419 -29.92 0.83 4.34
C LEU A 419 -30.59 1.67 5.42
N ASN A 420 -29.76 2.21 6.32
CA ASN A 420 -30.14 3.28 7.22
C ASN A 420 -29.31 4.52 6.87
N PRO A 421 -29.85 5.49 6.10
CA PRO A 421 -29.15 6.73 5.78
C PRO A 421 -28.73 7.54 7.00
N GLU A 422 -29.36 7.35 8.17
CA GLU A 422 -28.98 8.04 9.40
C GLU A 422 -27.84 7.34 10.17
N GLN A 423 -27.42 6.16 9.71
CA GLN A 423 -26.28 5.45 10.30
C GLN A 423 -24.97 6.21 10.06
N LYS A 424 -24.28 6.55 11.15
CA LYS A 424 -22.91 7.06 11.12
C LYS A 424 -21.94 5.94 11.49
N SER A 425 -21.36 5.27 10.49
CA SER A 425 -20.29 4.30 10.70
C SER A 425 -19.01 4.99 11.19
N ALA A 426 -17.98 4.19 11.51
CA ALA A 426 -16.68 4.71 11.95
C ALA A 426 -15.92 5.52 10.88
N ILE A 427 -16.45 5.66 9.65
CA ILE A 427 -15.78 6.38 8.55
C ILE A 427 -15.84 7.91 8.68
N TRP A 428 -16.85 8.45 9.38
CA TRP A 428 -17.09 9.89 9.49
C TRP A 428 -16.25 10.49 10.63
N GLN A 429 -14.96 10.74 10.38
CA GLN A 429 -14.02 11.25 11.37
C GLN A 429 -13.13 12.32 10.75
N SER A 430 -13.57 13.58 10.75
CA SER A 430 -12.84 14.70 10.12
C SER A 430 -11.40 14.83 10.63
N LYS A 431 -11.15 14.50 11.91
CA LYS A 431 -9.81 14.54 12.51
C LYS A 431 -8.83 13.47 11.98
N LYS A 432 -9.33 12.43 11.32
CA LYS A 432 -8.53 11.36 10.72
C LYS A 432 -8.44 11.47 9.20
N VAL A 433 -9.10 12.46 8.62
CA VAL A 433 -8.89 12.82 7.23
C VAL A 433 -7.52 13.49 7.12
N THR A 434 -6.71 13.04 6.16
CA THR A 434 -5.40 13.63 5.82
C THR A 434 -5.64 14.91 5.01
N ASN A 435 -4.88 15.15 3.93
CA ASN A 435 -5.14 16.29 3.03
C ASN A 435 -6.47 16.15 2.28
N HIS A 436 -6.91 14.91 2.03
CA HIS A 436 -8.12 14.60 1.26
C HIS A 436 -8.95 13.50 1.93
N SER A 437 -10.27 13.54 1.77
CA SER A 437 -11.14 12.44 2.20
C SER A 437 -10.95 11.22 1.31
N ALA A 438 -11.39 10.05 1.80
CA ALA A 438 -11.41 8.83 1.00
C ALA A 438 -12.26 8.98 -0.28
N LEU A 439 -12.04 8.08 -1.23
CA LEU A 439 -12.81 8.04 -2.48
C LEU A 439 -14.29 7.76 -2.20
N ALA A 440 -15.14 8.71 -2.59
CA ALA A 440 -16.59 8.64 -2.48
C ALA A 440 -17.25 9.10 -3.79
N PRO A 441 -18.45 8.61 -4.12
CA PRO A 441 -19.30 9.26 -5.13
C PRO A 441 -19.69 10.66 -4.68
N THR A 442 -19.91 11.58 -5.61
CA THR A 442 -20.44 12.91 -5.31
C THR A 442 -21.95 12.98 -5.55
N THR A 443 -22.56 14.15 -5.32
CA THR A 443 -23.96 14.42 -5.68
C THR A 443 -24.22 14.41 -7.18
N GLN A 444 -23.19 14.39 -8.04
CA GLN A 444 -23.34 14.22 -9.48
C GLN A 444 -23.53 12.73 -9.81
N ALA A 445 -24.70 12.37 -10.36
CA ALA A 445 -25.00 11.00 -10.79
C ALA A 445 -24.11 10.54 -11.96
N TYR A 446 -23.59 9.31 -11.89
CA TYR A 446 -22.86 8.67 -12.98
C TYR A 446 -23.76 7.66 -13.71
N ASN A 447 -23.71 7.67 -15.05
CA ASN A 447 -24.56 6.87 -15.92
C ASN A 447 -23.83 5.66 -16.56
N PHE A 448 -22.64 5.29 -16.04
CA PHE A 448 -21.87 4.11 -16.49
C PHE A 448 -21.52 4.08 -18.00
N ASN A 449 -21.41 5.25 -18.63
CA ASN A 449 -21.03 5.36 -20.05
C ASN A 449 -19.51 5.42 -20.29
N GLY A 450 -18.69 5.19 -19.27
CA GLY A 450 -17.24 5.21 -19.36
C GLY A 450 -16.65 3.93 -19.92
N ASN A 451 -15.32 3.88 -19.97
CA ASN A 451 -14.62 2.63 -20.29
C ASN A 451 -14.75 1.61 -19.15
N TYR A 452 -14.35 0.36 -19.41
CA TYR A 452 -14.45 -0.74 -18.42
C TYR A 452 -13.78 -0.40 -17.07
N ALA A 453 -12.61 0.24 -17.09
CA ALA A 453 -11.89 0.61 -15.88
C ALA A 453 -12.60 1.73 -15.09
N GLU A 454 -13.16 2.74 -15.77
CA GLU A 454 -13.98 3.78 -15.15
C GLU A 454 -15.23 3.19 -14.49
N ASN A 455 -15.98 2.36 -15.23
CA ASN A 455 -17.20 1.73 -14.73
C ASN A 455 -16.91 0.82 -13.53
N MET A 456 -15.83 0.04 -13.58
CA MET A 456 -15.45 -0.84 -12.47
C MET A 456 -14.96 -0.04 -11.25
N ALA A 457 -14.15 0.99 -11.45
CA ALA A 457 -13.68 1.85 -10.36
C ALA A 457 -14.85 2.53 -9.64
N TYR A 458 -15.77 3.16 -10.40
CA TYR A 458 -16.95 3.81 -9.83
C TYR A 458 -17.85 2.82 -9.10
N ARG A 459 -18.11 1.63 -9.70
CA ARG A 459 -18.90 0.57 -9.06
C ARG A 459 -18.36 0.21 -7.68
N LEU A 460 -17.06 -0.05 -7.57
CA LEU A 460 -16.43 -0.41 -6.29
C LEU A 460 -16.54 0.74 -5.27
N ILE A 461 -16.24 1.97 -5.68
CA ILE A 461 -16.36 3.17 -4.83
C ILE A 461 -17.79 3.33 -4.31
N ALA A 462 -18.79 3.22 -5.19
CA ALA A 462 -20.21 3.32 -4.84
C ALA A 462 -20.68 2.20 -3.90
N GLN A 463 -20.31 0.94 -4.17
CA GLN A 463 -20.61 -0.18 -3.28
C GLN A 463 -19.99 0.05 -1.89
N ARG A 464 -18.74 0.51 -1.83
CA ARG A 464 -18.05 0.79 -0.56
C ARG A 464 -18.70 1.93 0.23
N TYR A 465 -19.23 2.92 -0.47
CA TYR A 465 -20.01 4.00 0.14
C TYR A 465 -21.33 3.47 0.73
N LEU A 466 -22.09 2.65 -0.02
CA LEU A 466 -23.35 2.06 0.48
C LEU A 466 -23.13 1.18 1.71
N MET A 467 -22.04 0.41 1.77
CA MET A 467 -21.69 -0.43 2.94
C MET A 467 -21.67 0.36 4.26
N GLN A 468 -21.39 1.67 4.23
CA GLN A 468 -21.33 2.51 5.44
C GLN A 468 -22.70 2.74 6.09
N PHE A 469 -23.77 2.52 5.34
CA PHE A 469 -25.16 2.66 5.78
C PHE A 469 -25.87 1.32 6.00
N MET A 470 -25.12 0.20 5.88
CA MET A 470 -25.64 -1.14 6.03
C MET A 470 -25.31 -1.74 7.40
N PRO A 471 -26.09 -2.75 7.86
CA PRO A 471 -25.78 -3.50 9.07
C PRO A 471 -24.43 -4.19 9.02
N HIS A 472 -23.82 -4.39 10.20
CA HIS A 472 -22.62 -5.23 10.36
C HIS A 472 -22.89 -6.68 9.91
N ALA A 473 -21.87 -7.34 9.37
CA ALA A 473 -21.92 -8.78 9.16
C ALA A 473 -21.79 -9.47 10.52
N LYS A 474 -22.59 -10.51 10.79
CA LYS A 474 -22.60 -11.23 12.07
C LYS A 474 -22.10 -12.65 11.88
N TYR A 475 -21.18 -13.06 12.74
CA TYR A 475 -20.55 -14.38 12.76
C TYR A 475 -20.80 -15.08 14.10
N ALA A 476 -21.11 -16.37 14.07
CA ALA A 476 -20.99 -17.25 15.23
C ALA A 476 -19.57 -17.85 15.22
N ASP A 477 -18.72 -17.36 16.11
CA ASP A 477 -17.41 -17.93 16.37
C ASP A 477 -17.51 -18.96 17.50
N SER A 478 -17.12 -20.20 17.20
CA SER A 478 -17.10 -21.31 18.14
C SER A 478 -15.66 -21.73 18.42
N PHE A 479 -15.34 -21.93 19.70
CA PHE A 479 -14.06 -22.44 20.18
C PHE A 479 -14.30 -23.62 21.11
N LEU A 480 -13.66 -24.74 20.79
CA LEU A 480 -13.65 -25.95 21.61
C LEU A 480 -12.20 -26.28 21.97
N GLN A 481 -11.96 -26.63 23.23
CA GLN A 481 -10.71 -27.20 23.72
C GLN A 481 -11.02 -28.45 24.51
N LEU A 482 -10.30 -29.51 24.16
CA LEU A 482 -10.40 -30.83 24.75
C LEU A 482 -9.04 -31.21 25.31
N GLU A 483 -9.03 -31.99 26.38
CA GLU A 483 -7.82 -32.48 27.02
C GLU A 483 -7.87 -34.01 27.13
N PHE A 484 -6.78 -34.65 26.71
CA PHE A 484 -6.59 -36.09 26.78
C PHE A 484 -5.29 -36.42 27.52
N GLU A 485 -5.31 -37.48 28.32
CA GLU A 485 -4.15 -37.92 29.09
C GLU A 485 -3.34 -38.97 28.30
N ALA A 486 -2.07 -38.68 28.05
CA ALA A 486 -1.13 -39.62 27.43
C ALA A 486 0.29 -39.32 27.92
N PHE A 487 1.13 -40.34 28.06
CA PHE A 487 2.50 -40.19 28.58
C PHE A 487 2.54 -39.49 29.96
N ASN A 488 1.56 -39.78 30.82
CA ASN A 488 1.38 -39.18 32.15
C ASN A 488 1.33 -37.63 32.12
N ARG A 489 0.77 -37.07 31.04
CA ARG A 489 0.52 -35.64 30.93
C ARG A 489 -0.74 -35.33 30.10
N PRO A 490 -1.35 -34.16 30.34
CA PRO A 490 -2.46 -33.68 29.53
C PRO A 490 -2.02 -33.10 28.19
N TRP A 491 -2.79 -33.39 27.14
CA TRP A 491 -2.60 -32.90 25.78
C TRP A 491 -3.85 -32.18 25.29
N ALA A 492 -3.68 -30.90 24.94
CA ALA A 492 -4.77 -30.04 24.52
C ALA A 492 -4.99 -30.08 23.00
N PHE A 493 -6.21 -30.39 22.59
CA PHE A 493 -6.66 -30.27 21.21
C PHE A 493 -7.67 -29.14 21.10
N THR A 494 -7.66 -28.42 19.97
CA THR A 494 -8.58 -27.29 19.77
C THR A 494 -9.31 -27.36 18.43
N ALA A 495 -10.55 -26.87 18.41
CA ALA A 495 -11.27 -26.55 17.19
C ALA A 495 -11.73 -25.09 17.22
N LYS A 496 -11.58 -24.42 16.09
CA LYS A 496 -12.06 -23.06 15.84
C LYS A 496 -12.91 -23.07 14.58
N SER A 497 -14.15 -22.62 14.67
CA SER A 497 -15.01 -22.41 13.50
C SER A 497 -15.68 -21.06 13.55
N SER A 498 -15.96 -20.48 12.38
CA SER A 498 -16.70 -19.23 12.24
C SER A 498 -17.74 -19.40 11.16
N SER A 499 -19.01 -19.15 11.50
CA SER A 499 -20.13 -19.29 10.57
C SER A 499 -20.87 -17.96 10.40
N LEU A 500 -21.13 -17.57 9.15
CA LEU A 500 -21.85 -16.34 8.86
C LEU A 500 -23.35 -16.50 9.18
N ILE A 501 -23.85 -15.71 10.13
CA ILE A 501 -25.27 -15.68 10.55
C ILE A 501 -26.05 -14.70 9.69
N SER A 502 -25.51 -13.49 9.53
CA SER A 502 -26.14 -12.42 8.76
C SER A 502 -25.08 -11.69 7.94
N PRO A 503 -25.19 -11.61 6.61
CA PRO A 503 -24.16 -11.02 5.77
C PRO A 503 -24.05 -9.50 5.93
N GLY A 504 -25.14 -8.78 6.24
CA GLY A 504 -25.13 -7.32 6.31
C GLY A 504 -24.47 -6.70 5.07
N TRP A 505 -23.48 -5.82 5.25
CA TRP A 505 -22.71 -5.23 4.16
C TRP A 505 -21.98 -6.23 3.24
N LYS A 506 -21.73 -7.48 3.67
CA LYS A 506 -21.00 -8.48 2.87
C LYS A 506 -21.74 -8.97 1.64
N ILE A 507 -23.01 -8.63 1.44
CA ILE A 507 -23.75 -9.05 0.22
C ILE A 507 -23.04 -8.66 -1.08
N PHE A 508 -22.27 -7.56 -1.09
CA PHE A 508 -21.48 -7.12 -2.25
C PHE A 508 -20.23 -7.98 -2.51
N SER A 509 -19.77 -8.73 -1.51
CA SER A 509 -18.57 -9.58 -1.57
C SER A 509 -18.90 -11.07 -1.74
N LEU A 510 -20.15 -11.47 -1.55
CA LEU A 510 -20.54 -12.88 -1.62
C LEU A 510 -20.68 -13.36 -3.07
N SER A 511 -20.01 -14.46 -3.38
CA SER A 511 -20.23 -15.19 -4.63
C SER A 511 -21.66 -15.75 -4.68
N THR A 512 -22.14 -16.04 -5.89
CA THR A 512 -23.46 -16.68 -6.09
C THR A 512 -23.56 -18.01 -5.32
N LYS A 513 -22.47 -18.77 -5.24
CA LYS A 513 -22.42 -20.03 -4.47
C LYS A 513 -22.60 -19.79 -2.97
N GLU A 514 -21.98 -18.75 -2.41
CA GLU A 514 -22.10 -18.44 -0.98
C GLU A 514 -23.49 -17.90 -0.63
N ARG A 515 -24.10 -17.10 -1.52
CA ARG A 515 -25.50 -16.67 -1.39
C ARG A 515 -26.47 -17.85 -1.37
N ASN A 516 -26.34 -18.76 -2.33
CA ASN A 516 -27.18 -19.96 -2.37
C ASN A 516 -27.00 -20.85 -1.13
N LYS A 517 -25.77 -20.91 -0.56
CA LYS A 517 -25.51 -21.67 0.68
C LYS A 517 -26.14 -21.02 1.92
N LEU A 518 -26.22 -19.70 1.97
CA LEU A 518 -26.93 -18.97 3.04
C LEU A 518 -28.45 -19.21 2.97
N GLU A 519 -29.00 -19.33 1.76
CA GLU A 519 -30.42 -19.62 1.56
C GLU A 519 -30.77 -21.09 1.88
N ASN A 520 -29.92 -22.04 1.47
CA ASN A 520 -30.16 -23.48 1.68
C ASN A 520 -29.90 -23.96 3.12
N LYS A 521 -29.11 -23.22 3.92
CA LYS A 521 -28.85 -23.54 5.34
C LYS A 521 -30.11 -23.47 6.23
N GLN A 522 -31.19 -22.85 5.76
CA GLN A 522 -32.47 -22.86 6.49
C GLN A 522 -33.28 -24.16 6.29
N ASN A 523 -32.91 -25.05 5.35
CA ASN A 523 -33.76 -26.20 4.97
C ASN A 523 -33.06 -27.58 4.86
N THR A 524 -31.81 -27.78 5.31
CA THR A 524 -31.17 -29.11 5.20
C THR A 524 -30.30 -29.51 6.39
N THR A 525 -30.73 -30.57 7.08
CA THR A 525 -29.92 -31.42 7.98
C THR A 525 -29.17 -32.44 7.11
N GLU A 526 -28.19 -32.00 6.31
CA GLU A 526 -27.41 -32.93 5.48
C GLU A 526 -26.15 -33.44 6.21
N ASN A 527 -26.10 -34.76 6.41
CA ASN A 527 -24.93 -35.54 6.80
C ASN A 527 -23.84 -35.46 5.71
N ASN A 528 -23.01 -34.42 5.75
CA ASN A 528 -21.80 -34.34 4.93
C ASN A 528 -20.58 -34.75 5.77
N ASN A 529 -20.25 -36.05 5.73
CA ASN A 529 -19.08 -36.68 6.36
C ASN A 529 -17.79 -36.48 5.54
N SER A 530 -17.53 -35.28 5.02
CA SER A 530 -16.23 -34.93 4.47
C SER A 530 -15.37 -34.30 5.57
N LEU A 531 -14.10 -34.73 5.68
CA LEU A 531 -13.10 -34.15 6.58
C LEU A 531 -13.00 -32.61 6.49
N SER A 532 -13.34 -32.02 5.34
CA SER A 532 -13.36 -30.56 5.15
C SER A 532 -14.66 -29.87 5.59
N SER A 533 -15.80 -30.58 5.66
CA SER A 533 -17.08 -30.00 6.07
C SER A 533 -17.29 -30.01 7.58
N LEU A 534 -16.65 -30.95 8.30
CA LEU A 534 -16.69 -31.01 9.76
C LEU A 534 -15.98 -29.82 10.41
N VAL A 535 -14.89 -29.29 9.84
CA VAL A 535 -14.19 -28.09 10.37
C VAL A 535 -15.04 -26.82 10.29
N ALA A 536 -15.94 -26.72 9.30
CA ALA A 536 -16.60 -25.46 8.96
C ALA A 536 -17.87 -25.14 9.77
N ASN A 537 -18.48 -26.11 10.47
CA ASN A 537 -19.74 -25.92 11.19
C ASN A 537 -19.80 -26.71 12.52
N GLN A 538 -18.78 -26.57 13.39
CA GLN A 538 -18.81 -27.21 14.71
C GLN A 538 -19.51 -26.32 15.73
N HIS A 539 -20.83 -26.44 15.81
CA HIS A 539 -21.58 -25.77 16.87
C HIS A 539 -21.26 -26.41 18.23
N VAL A 540 -20.90 -25.57 19.19
CA VAL A 540 -20.51 -25.99 20.55
C VAL A 540 -21.58 -25.64 21.59
N SER A 541 -22.76 -25.22 21.15
CA SER A 541 -23.88 -24.84 22.04
C SER A 541 -24.37 -25.98 22.93
N ASN A 542 -24.11 -27.22 22.54
CA ASN A 542 -24.64 -28.42 23.19
C ASN A 542 -23.56 -29.17 24.00
N ILE A 543 -22.36 -28.62 24.15
CA ILE A 543 -21.27 -29.24 24.91
C ILE A 543 -20.76 -28.29 25.99
N THR A 544 -20.55 -28.79 27.19
CA THR A 544 -20.20 -28.03 28.39
C THR A 544 -18.84 -28.44 28.94
N VAL A 545 -18.21 -27.55 29.71
CA VAL A 545 -16.93 -27.85 30.37
C VAL A 545 -17.13 -28.98 31.36
N GLY A 546 -16.25 -29.98 31.29
CA GLY A 546 -16.31 -31.21 32.07
C GLY A 546 -16.97 -32.39 31.35
N ASP A 547 -17.65 -32.16 30.21
CA ASP A 547 -18.27 -33.25 29.47
C ASP A 547 -17.21 -34.24 28.97
N PRO A 548 -17.46 -35.57 29.10
CA PRO A 548 -16.55 -36.58 28.60
C PRO A 548 -16.65 -36.69 27.08
N VAL A 549 -15.51 -36.96 26.47
CA VAL A 549 -15.33 -37.10 25.02
C VAL A 549 -14.45 -38.30 24.71
N GLU A 550 -14.65 -38.90 23.55
CA GLU A 550 -13.91 -40.08 23.10
C GLU A 550 -13.34 -39.84 21.70
N ILE A 551 -12.04 -40.14 21.51
CA ILE A 551 -11.41 -40.16 20.19
C ILE A 551 -11.84 -41.42 19.45
N ASN A 552 -12.50 -41.24 18.31
CA ASN A 552 -12.86 -42.35 17.42
C ASN A 552 -11.77 -42.66 16.39
N ASP A 553 -11.09 -41.61 15.92
CA ASP A 553 -10.09 -41.71 14.86
C ASP A 553 -9.08 -40.57 14.96
N MET A 554 -7.85 -40.83 14.53
CA MET A 554 -6.78 -39.84 14.46
C MET A 554 -6.05 -39.95 13.13
N ALA A 555 -5.78 -38.80 12.53
CA ALA A 555 -5.05 -38.71 11.29
C ALA A 555 -4.03 -37.57 11.36
N PHE A 556 -2.91 -37.75 10.67
CA PHE A 556 -1.97 -36.68 10.46
C PHE A 556 -1.82 -36.37 8.96
N GLU A 557 -1.59 -35.10 8.67
CA GLU A 557 -1.29 -34.62 7.32
C GLU A 557 0.17 -34.19 7.28
N ASN A 558 0.95 -34.76 6.36
CA ASN A 558 2.30 -34.28 6.07
C ASN A 558 2.21 -33.08 5.12
N LYS A 559 2.79 -31.96 5.52
CA LYS A 559 2.88 -30.71 4.77
C LYS A 559 4.32 -30.28 4.65
N GLU A 560 4.55 -29.41 3.68
CA GLU A 560 5.83 -28.73 3.53
C GLU A 560 5.63 -27.23 3.69
N THR A 561 6.59 -26.56 4.31
CA THR A 561 6.65 -25.10 4.28
C THR A 561 6.82 -24.65 2.83
N THR A 562 6.17 -23.55 2.47
CA THR A 562 6.24 -22.98 1.12
C THR A 562 6.99 -21.65 1.14
N PRO A 563 7.77 -21.32 0.11
CA PRO A 563 8.38 -20.00 0.01
C PRO A 563 7.29 -18.93 -0.09
N PRO A 564 7.62 -17.66 0.23
CA PRO A 564 6.71 -16.56 -0.07
C PRO A 564 6.47 -16.45 -1.58
N SER A 565 5.35 -15.86 -1.98
CA SER A 565 5.10 -15.57 -3.39
C SER A 565 5.99 -14.44 -3.91
N TYR A 566 6.36 -14.51 -5.19
CA TYR A 566 6.90 -13.36 -5.92
C TYR A 566 5.96 -12.16 -5.82
N PHE A 567 6.53 -10.96 -5.89
CA PHE A 567 5.71 -9.76 -5.96
C PHE A 567 4.99 -9.67 -7.31
N ASN A 568 3.70 -9.39 -7.29
CA ASN A 568 2.97 -8.77 -8.40
C ASN A 568 2.81 -7.25 -8.17
N GLU A 569 2.20 -6.51 -9.10
CA GLU A 569 2.06 -5.04 -8.95
C GLU A 569 1.37 -4.63 -7.65
N ALA A 570 0.27 -5.29 -7.27
CA ALA A 570 -0.48 -4.96 -6.06
C ALA A 570 0.31 -5.27 -4.78
N SER A 571 0.93 -6.45 -4.71
CA SER A 571 1.75 -6.83 -3.56
C SER A 571 3.03 -6.00 -3.45
N LEU A 572 3.62 -5.56 -4.57
CA LEU A 572 4.75 -4.64 -4.59
C LEU A 572 4.33 -3.26 -4.10
N LEU A 573 3.21 -2.74 -4.61
CA LEU A 573 2.64 -1.48 -4.13
C LEU A 573 2.38 -1.54 -2.62
N SER A 574 1.77 -2.63 -2.13
CA SER A 574 1.53 -2.83 -0.69
C SER A 574 2.83 -2.89 0.11
N ALA A 575 3.89 -3.50 -0.45
CA ALA A 575 5.20 -3.54 0.20
C ALA A 575 5.89 -2.17 0.21
N MET A 576 5.70 -1.33 -0.83
CA MET A 576 6.17 0.06 -0.85
C MET A 576 5.46 0.92 0.19
N THR A 577 4.14 0.77 0.34
CA THR A 577 3.35 1.45 1.39
C THR A 577 3.78 0.98 2.79
N ASN A 578 3.97 -0.33 2.98
CA ASN A 578 4.32 -0.93 4.27
C ASN A 578 5.83 -1.24 4.40
N ILE A 579 6.68 -0.39 3.83
CA ILE A 579 8.11 -0.67 3.71
C ILE A 579 8.81 -0.81 5.08
N ALA A 580 8.25 -0.24 6.14
CA ALA A 580 8.72 -0.39 7.52
C ALA A 580 8.87 -1.87 7.96
N ARG A 581 8.08 -2.79 7.39
CA ARG A 581 8.17 -4.23 7.68
C ARG A 581 9.49 -4.86 7.22
N TYR A 582 10.16 -4.24 6.25
CA TYR A 582 11.41 -4.72 5.65
C TYR A 582 12.65 -4.02 6.24
N VAL A 583 12.45 -3.13 7.21
CA VAL A 583 13.54 -2.42 7.89
C VAL A 583 13.87 -3.14 9.18
N SER A 584 15.13 -3.05 9.63
CA SER A 584 15.53 -3.59 10.95
C SER A 584 15.58 -2.51 12.03
N SER A 585 16.07 -1.31 11.71
CA SER A 585 16.22 -0.19 12.66
C SER A 585 14.86 0.29 13.23
N PRO A 586 14.64 0.29 14.56
CA PRO A 586 13.40 0.77 15.17
C PRO A 586 13.11 2.25 14.88
N GLN A 587 14.15 3.09 14.84
CA GLN A 587 14.02 4.52 14.54
C GLN A 587 13.49 4.74 13.11
N VAL A 588 14.09 4.05 12.14
CA VAL A 588 13.69 4.12 10.72
C VAL A 588 12.28 3.56 10.52
N LYS A 589 11.91 2.48 11.24
CA LYS A 589 10.54 1.96 11.25
C LYS A 589 9.53 2.99 11.71
N SER A 590 9.81 3.72 12.80
CA SER A 590 8.90 4.76 13.31
C SER A 590 8.64 5.83 12.25
N ILE A 591 9.72 6.33 11.64
CA ILE A 591 9.64 7.35 10.59
C ILE A 591 8.81 6.85 9.39
N LEU A 592 9.06 5.63 8.93
CA LEU A 592 8.34 5.04 7.80
C LEU A 592 6.87 4.71 8.10
N ASN A 593 6.52 4.47 9.36
CA ASN A 593 5.13 4.30 9.79
C ASN A 593 4.37 5.64 9.90
N GLU A 594 5.08 6.72 10.21
CA GLU A 594 4.54 8.09 10.29
C GLU A 594 4.50 8.80 8.93
N THR A 595 5.16 8.24 7.92
CA THR A 595 5.23 8.78 6.55
C THR A 595 4.57 7.81 5.57
N ASP A 596 4.37 8.23 4.32
CA ASP A 596 3.76 7.40 3.26
C ASP A 596 4.67 6.26 2.76
N GLY A 597 5.51 5.67 3.60
CA GLY A 597 6.44 4.62 3.20
C GLY A 597 7.38 5.04 2.07
N LEU A 598 7.58 4.16 1.08
CA LEU A 598 8.54 4.36 -0.01
C LEU A 598 7.88 5.02 -1.23
N GLY A 599 7.97 6.35 -1.29
CA GLY A 599 7.36 7.18 -2.33
C GLY A 599 5.90 7.53 -2.01
N THR A 600 5.42 8.66 -2.54
CA THR A 600 4.05 9.14 -2.31
C THR A 600 3.03 8.35 -3.11
N GLU A 601 1.78 8.33 -2.63
CA GLU A 601 0.64 7.66 -3.28
C GLU A 601 0.54 7.96 -4.80
N ALA A 602 0.82 9.21 -5.19
CA ALA A 602 0.80 9.64 -6.59
C ALA A 602 1.95 9.10 -7.46
N THR A 603 3.09 8.72 -6.88
CA THR A 603 4.32 8.42 -7.62
C THR A 603 4.66 6.94 -7.72
N ARG A 604 4.17 6.09 -6.81
CA ARG A 604 4.53 4.65 -6.75
C ARG A 604 4.28 3.90 -8.05
N ALA A 605 3.10 4.09 -8.67
CA ALA A 605 2.76 3.45 -9.94
C ALA A 605 3.75 3.83 -11.07
N SER A 606 4.12 5.11 -11.14
CA SER A 606 5.09 5.59 -12.14
C SER A 606 6.50 5.04 -11.91
N ILE A 607 6.89 4.80 -10.65
CA ILE A 607 8.18 4.21 -10.30
C ILE A 607 8.23 2.74 -10.70
N ILE A 608 7.17 1.98 -10.39
CA ILE A 608 7.05 0.58 -10.82
C ILE A 608 7.13 0.50 -12.35
N LYS A 609 6.45 1.39 -13.07
CA LYS A 609 6.54 1.51 -14.53
C LYS A 609 7.97 1.79 -15.01
N LYS A 610 8.69 2.70 -14.35
CA LYS A 610 10.10 3.03 -14.69
C LYS A 610 11.05 1.84 -14.56
N LEU A 611 10.81 0.92 -13.63
CA LEU A 611 11.59 -0.33 -13.50
C LEU A 611 11.45 -1.22 -14.75
N PHE A 612 10.23 -1.35 -15.27
CA PHE A 612 9.98 -2.07 -16.52
C PHE A 612 10.48 -1.31 -17.75
N ASP A 613 10.32 0.01 -17.80
CA ASP A 613 10.79 0.85 -18.90
C ASP A 613 12.32 0.90 -19.01
N SER A 614 13.02 0.72 -17.89
CA SER A 614 14.48 0.68 -17.84
C SER A 614 15.09 -0.73 -18.01
N ASN A 615 14.26 -1.75 -18.27
CA ASN A 615 14.67 -3.16 -18.36
C ASN A 615 15.36 -3.69 -17.10
N TYR A 616 14.95 -3.20 -15.93
CA TYR A 616 15.47 -3.65 -14.63
C TYR A 616 14.63 -4.76 -14.03
N CYS A 617 13.34 -4.74 -14.32
CA CYS A 617 12.41 -5.79 -13.95
C CYS A 617 11.62 -6.23 -15.17
N TYR A 618 11.06 -7.44 -15.11
CA TYR A 618 10.13 -7.97 -16.09
C TYR A 618 9.00 -8.72 -15.38
N LYS A 619 7.89 -8.94 -16.10
CA LYS A 619 6.79 -9.78 -15.61
C LYS A 619 6.92 -11.17 -16.21
N GLU A 620 7.12 -12.17 -15.37
CA GLU A 620 6.95 -13.56 -15.72
C GLU A 620 5.46 -13.94 -15.62
N ASN A 621 4.96 -14.71 -16.58
CA ASN A 621 3.56 -15.17 -16.63
C ASN A 621 2.52 -14.03 -16.51
N ASN A 622 2.87 -12.81 -16.97
CA ASN A 622 2.06 -11.59 -16.85
C ASN A 622 1.69 -11.17 -15.41
N LYS A 623 2.33 -11.72 -14.39
CA LYS A 623 1.97 -11.49 -12.99
C LYS A 623 3.19 -11.25 -12.11
N ASP A 624 4.12 -12.19 -12.09
CA ASP A 624 5.23 -12.21 -11.13
C ASP A 624 6.35 -11.29 -11.61
N ILE A 625 6.71 -10.33 -10.77
CA ILE A 625 7.74 -9.34 -11.04
C ILE A 625 9.08 -9.92 -10.58
N LYS A 626 10.01 -10.02 -11.52
CA LYS A 626 11.38 -10.50 -11.29
C LYS A 626 12.39 -9.47 -11.74
N VAL A 627 13.58 -9.52 -11.17
CA VAL A 627 14.70 -8.65 -11.56
C VAL A 627 15.43 -9.27 -12.75
N THR A 628 15.81 -8.45 -13.73
CA THR A 628 16.61 -8.89 -14.88
C THR A 628 18.06 -9.14 -14.46
N SER A 629 18.86 -9.82 -15.29
CA SER A 629 20.30 -9.95 -15.06
C SER A 629 20.99 -8.58 -14.93
N ILE A 630 20.51 -7.57 -15.66
CA ILE A 630 21.00 -6.19 -15.59
C ILE A 630 20.62 -5.54 -14.27
N GLY A 631 19.36 -5.65 -13.85
CA GLY A 631 18.91 -5.11 -12.57
C GLY A 631 19.73 -5.69 -11.41
N LYS A 632 19.97 -7.01 -11.42
CA LYS A 632 20.82 -7.70 -10.44
C LYS A 632 22.26 -7.17 -10.45
N ALA A 633 22.88 -7.09 -11.62
CA ALA A 633 24.25 -6.59 -11.75
C ALA A 633 24.38 -5.11 -11.31
N ILE A 634 23.36 -4.28 -11.56
CA ILE A 634 23.30 -2.90 -11.04
C ILE A 634 23.27 -2.94 -9.50
N LEU A 635 22.36 -3.70 -8.88
CA LEU A 635 22.26 -3.77 -7.41
C LEU A 635 23.58 -4.21 -6.76
N GLN A 636 24.26 -5.19 -7.36
CA GLN A 636 25.55 -5.69 -6.86
C GLN A 636 26.70 -4.68 -7.01
N ALA A 637 26.61 -3.77 -7.99
CA ALA A 637 27.62 -2.75 -8.24
C ALA A 637 27.43 -1.47 -7.41
N LEU A 638 26.22 -1.19 -6.92
CA LEU A 638 25.92 0.02 -6.17
C LEU A 638 26.26 -0.09 -4.68
N PRO A 639 26.63 1.04 -4.04
CA PRO A 639 26.69 1.14 -2.58
C PRO A 639 25.41 0.65 -1.90
N THR A 640 25.55 -0.08 -0.80
CA THR A 640 24.42 -0.66 -0.07
C THR A 640 23.42 0.40 0.42
N ASP A 641 23.88 1.60 0.73
CA ASP A 641 23.04 2.68 1.26
C ASP A 641 22.04 3.22 0.23
N LEU A 642 22.27 2.99 -1.07
CA LEU A 642 21.33 3.31 -2.15
C LEU A 642 20.24 2.25 -2.34
N THR A 643 20.48 1.03 -1.84
CA THR A 643 19.55 -0.10 -1.96
C THR A 643 18.63 -0.25 -0.75
N LYS A 644 18.96 0.43 0.36
CA LYS A 644 18.16 0.40 1.60
C LYS A 644 17.06 1.48 1.59
N PRO A 645 15.88 1.19 2.16
CA PRO A 645 14.83 2.19 2.33
C PRO A 645 15.17 3.24 3.40
N ASP A 646 16.15 2.99 4.26
CA ASP A 646 16.58 3.83 5.37
C ASP A 646 16.87 5.29 4.95
N THR A 647 17.61 5.46 3.86
CA THR A 647 17.92 6.79 3.31
C THR A 647 16.65 7.54 2.91
N THR A 648 15.67 6.83 2.33
CA THR A 648 14.38 7.44 1.98
C THR A 648 13.68 7.93 3.23
N ALA A 649 13.63 7.12 4.29
CA ALA A 649 13.00 7.52 5.55
C ALA A 649 13.63 8.79 6.13
N LEU A 650 14.96 8.84 6.19
CA LEU A 650 15.69 10.00 6.71
C LEU A 650 15.43 11.27 5.89
N TRP A 651 15.31 11.14 4.56
CA TRP A 651 14.96 12.27 3.71
C TRP A 651 13.53 12.73 3.96
N GLU A 652 12.56 11.82 4.04
CA GLU A 652 11.16 12.18 4.30
C GLU A 652 11.01 12.88 5.67
N LEU A 653 11.77 12.45 6.69
CA LEU A 653 11.85 13.16 7.97
C LEU A 653 12.43 14.57 7.81
N GLY A 654 13.58 14.72 7.14
CA GLY A 654 14.17 16.04 6.90
C GLY A 654 13.21 16.97 6.13
N LEU A 655 12.54 16.45 5.11
CA LEU A 655 11.54 17.20 4.35
C LEU A 655 10.30 17.56 5.19
N LYS A 656 9.87 16.70 6.12
CA LYS A 656 8.81 17.01 7.09
C LYS A 656 9.25 18.13 8.04
N ASN A 657 10.47 18.06 8.57
CA ASN A 657 11.00 19.10 9.44
C ASN A 657 11.07 20.45 8.74
N ILE A 658 11.45 20.50 7.46
CA ILE A 658 11.38 21.74 6.66
C ILE A 658 9.94 22.22 6.50
N ALA A 659 9.01 21.32 6.19
CA ALA A 659 7.59 21.65 6.05
C ALA A 659 6.99 22.28 7.31
N GLU A 660 7.44 21.82 8.48
CA GLU A 660 7.02 22.29 9.81
C GLU A 660 7.89 23.45 10.34
N ASN A 661 8.82 23.98 9.54
CA ASN A 661 9.79 25.03 9.90
C ASN A 661 10.71 24.67 11.09
N GLN A 662 10.97 23.37 11.32
CA GLN A 662 11.89 22.84 12.32
C GLN A 662 13.32 22.65 11.78
N ASP A 663 13.48 22.62 10.46
CA ASP A 663 14.77 22.67 9.75
C ASP A 663 14.64 23.57 8.51
N ASN A 664 15.72 23.80 7.78
CA ASN A 664 15.73 24.64 6.60
C ASN A 664 16.34 23.96 5.37
N TYR A 665 16.01 24.52 4.21
CA TYR A 665 16.46 24.05 2.90
C TYR A 665 18.00 23.91 2.81
N GLN A 666 18.76 24.89 3.31
CA GLN A 666 20.23 24.91 3.18
C GLN A 666 20.89 23.76 3.95
N ASN A 667 20.52 23.57 5.21
CA ASN A 667 21.04 22.48 6.05
C ASN A 667 20.77 21.11 5.42
N PHE A 668 19.53 20.89 4.99
CA PHE A 668 19.14 19.66 4.33
C PHE A 668 19.96 19.43 3.05
N MET A 669 20.01 20.41 2.14
CA MET A 669 20.74 20.25 0.88
C MET A 669 22.24 20.02 1.08
N GLN A 670 22.88 20.69 2.04
CA GLN A 670 24.29 20.44 2.38
C GLN A 670 24.53 19.03 2.92
N SER A 671 23.54 18.46 3.63
CA SER A 671 23.62 17.04 4.06
C SER A 671 23.52 16.09 2.87
N ILE A 672 22.65 16.39 1.90
CA ILE A 672 22.49 15.61 0.66
C ILE A 672 23.75 15.68 -0.20
N GLU A 673 24.33 16.86 -0.39
CA GLU A 673 25.56 17.05 -1.16
C GLU A 673 26.75 16.27 -0.57
N ARG A 674 26.94 16.34 0.76
CA ARG A 674 27.98 15.57 1.46
C ARG A 674 27.79 14.07 1.28
N TRP A 675 26.55 13.59 1.41
CA TRP A 675 26.24 12.18 1.25
C TRP A 675 26.46 11.70 -0.20
N ILE A 676 26.05 12.48 -1.21
CA ILE A 676 26.31 12.17 -2.62
C ILE A 676 27.82 12.12 -2.91
N ALA A 677 28.60 13.06 -2.37
CA ALA A 677 30.06 13.06 -2.54
C ALA A 677 30.70 11.79 -1.95
N GLN A 678 30.27 11.36 -0.76
CA GLN A 678 30.72 10.11 -0.14
C GLN A 678 30.38 8.89 -0.99
N LEU A 679 29.17 8.81 -1.54
CA LEU A 679 28.76 7.71 -2.42
C LEU A 679 29.58 7.66 -3.71
N LEU A 680 29.87 8.81 -4.33
CA LEU A 680 30.72 8.87 -5.52
C LEU A 680 32.14 8.37 -5.23
N GLN A 681 32.70 8.76 -4.08
CA GLN A 681 34.01 8.27 -3.64
C GLN A 681 34.01 6.75 -3.41
N GLN A 682 32.95 6.22 -2.79
CA GLN A 682 32.78 4.78 -2.62
C GLN A 682 32.67 4.06 -3.97
N MET A 683 31.85 4.55 -4.89
CA MET A 683 31.71 3.99 -6.24
C MET A 683 33.03 4.02 -7.02
N GLN A 684 33.88 5.02 -6.80
CA GLN A 684 35.21 5.08 -7.40
C GLN A 684 36.13 3.98 -6.85
N GLY A 685 36.21 3.84 -5.52
CA GLY A 685 37.00 2.79 -4.87
C GLY A 685 36.51 1.37 -5.14
N GLU A 686 35.24 1.23 -5.52
CA GLU A 686 34.58 -0.04 -5.83
C GLU A 686 34.26 -0.22 -7.33
N SER A 687 34.88 0.58 -8.20
CA SER A 687 34.55 0.61 -9.64
C SER A 687 34.69 -0.75 -10.34
N GLN A 688 35.52 -1.67 -9.83
CA GLN A 688 35.64 -3.05 -10.27
C GLN A 688 34.33 -3.85 -10.18
N LYS A 689 33.40 -3.50 -9.27
CA LYS A 689 32.10 -4.21 -9.15
C LYS A 689 31.23 -4.03 -10.40
N PHE A 690 31.45 -2.97 -11.18
CA PHE A 690 30.76 -2.73 -12.44
C PHE A 690 31.17 -3.72 -13.55
N ALA A 691 32.20 -4.54 -13.36
CA ALA A 691 32.57 -5.60 -14.31
C ALA A 691 31.44 -6.63 -14.52
N SER A 692 30.55 -6.81 -13.54
CA SER A 692 29.35 -7.65 -13.65
C SER A 692 28.36 -7.19 -14.74
N LEU A 693 28.48 -5.92 -15.18
CA LEU A 693 27.66 -5.33 -16.23
C LEU A 693 28.27 -5.48 -17.63
N ALA A 694 29.41 -6.16 -17.76
CA ALA A 694 30.13 -6.25 -19.01
C ALA A 694 29.27 -6.87 -20.12
N ASN A 695 29.26 -6.24 -21.29
CA ASN A 695 28.50 -6.64 -22.49
C ASN A 695 26.98 -6.74 -22.32
N LEU A 696 26.40 -6.23 -21.23
CA LEU A 696 24.95 -6.15 -21.07
C LEU A 696 24.39 -4.90 -21.74
N SER A 697 23.09 -4.92 -22.10
CA SER A 697 22.41 -3.79 -22.74
C SER A 697 21.01 -3.58 -22.17
N ASN A 698 20.71 -2.36 -21.70
CA ASN A 698 19.35 -1.98 -21.33
C ASN A 698 18.63 -1.14 -22.39
N LYS A 699 19.20 -1.03 -23.60
CA LYS A 699 18.44 -0.56 -24.75
C LYS A 699 17.40 -1.62 -25.10
N ARG A 700 16.12 -1.24 -25.08
CA ARG A 700 15.07 -2.06 -25.69
C ARG A 700 15.47 -2.30 -27.14
N GLU A 701 15.61 -3.56 -27.55
CA GLU A 701 15.65 -3.88 -28.98
C GLU A 701 14.39 -3.27 -29.60
N THR A 702 14.56 -2.24 -30.42
CA THR A 702 13.48 -1.78 -31.27
C THR A 702 13.07 -2.99 -32.09
N LYS A 703 11.80 -3.41 -32.00
CA LYS A 703 11.24 -4.44 -32.88
C LYS A 703 11.33 -3.95 -34.32
N GLY A 704 12.50 -4.19 -34.91
CA GLY A 704 12.93 -3.80 -36.23
C GLY A 704 13.81 -4.90 -36.80
N ASN A 705 13.36 -6.15 -36.68
CA ASN A 705 13.57 -7.20 -37.67
C ASN A 705 12.76 -8.43 -37.26
N LYS A 706 11.63 -8.66 -37.94
CA LYS A 706 11.08 -10.00 -38.08
C LYS A 706 12.12 -10.80 -38.88
N ASN A 707 12.97 -11.57 -38.22
CA ASN A 707 13.54 -12.82 -38.71
C ASN A 707 14.46 -13.41 -37.62
N GLY A 708 14.08 -14.57 -37.06
CA GLY A 708 14.98 -15.37 -36.25
C GLY A 708 14.49 -15.85 -34.89
N ILE A 709 13.22 -16.22 -34.72
CA ILE A 709 12.88 -17.16 -33.64
C ILE A 709 13.51 -18.51 -34.02
N ARG A 710 14.73 -18.78 -33.54
CA ARG A 710 15.28 -20.14 -33.54
C ARG A 710 14.43 -20.96 -32.58
N ARG A 711 13.46 -21.71 -33.15
CA ARG A 711 12.76 -22.80 -32.46
C ARG A 711 13.80 -23.74 -31.87
N TYR A 712 13.72 -23.93 -30.55
CA TYR A 712 14.41 -24.99 -29.84
C TYR A 712 13.89 -26.34 -30.36
N GLN A 713 14.64 -27.00 -31.24
CA GLN A 713 14.32 -28.36 -31.68
C GLN A 713 14.75 -29.34 -30.58
N LYS A 714 13.76 -30.04 -30.04
CA LYS A 714 13.90 -31.18 -29.14
C LYS A 714 14.80 -32.23 -29.82
N ARG A 715 15.98 -32.52 -29.24
CA ARG A 715 16.80 -33.68 -29.63
C ARG A 715 15.97 -34.95 -29.36
N LYS A 716 15.57 -35.64 -30.43
CA LYS A 716 15.19 -37.06 -30.34
C LYS A 716 16.48 -37.84 -30.11
N THR A 717 16.57 -38.56 -29.00
CA THR A 717 17.50 -39.66 -28.83
C THR A 717 17.07 -40.80 -29.74
N SER A 718 18.00 -41.29 -30.55
CA SER A 718 17.91 -42.56 -31.27
C SER A 718 19.04 -43.45 -30.80
N THR A 719 18.70 -44.74 -30.65
CA THR A 719 19.42 -45.91 -30.12
C THR A 719 19.55 -45.97 -28.62
#